data_AF-Q498K0-F1
#
_entry.id   AF-Q498K0-F1
#
_cell.length_a   1.000
_cell.length_b   1.000
_cell.length_c   1.000
_cell.angle_alpha   90.00
_cell.angle_beta   90.00
_cell.angle_gamma   90.00
#
_symmetry.space_group_name_H-M   'P 1'
#
loop_
_entity.id
_entity.type
_entity.pdbx_description
1 polymer ?
#
loop_
_entity_poly.entity_id
_entity_poly.type
_entity_poly.pdbx_seq_one_letter_code
_entity_poly.pdbx_strand_id
1 'polypeptide(L)'
;MGTVPAGSRRAPGCGEGMFILCLALLLAPGAPAQYSVDDFGGLGRMFDGIGAISGGGATSRLLVNYPEPQRTEILDYLFKPNFGASLHIFKVEIGGDAQTTDGTEPSHMHYPDDQNYFRGYEWWLMKEAKKRNPAIKLIGLPWAFPGWIGYGKNWPYDFPDVTAYYVVSWIIGAKQYHNLDIDYIGIWNERAYDIKYIKVLRHTLDRLGLTNVGIIAADGDWGIAHDVLIDPYLNEAVQVIGAHYPGTHAAQDAIQTGKTLWASEDYSTYNDEVGGGCWARILNQNYVNGNMTSTISWNMVASYYEQLPFGLEGLMTAKEPWSGNYVVSTPIWITAHTTQFTQPGWYYLRTVGHLDKGGSYVALTDRLGNLTVIIETMSHNNSICIRPPLPEYNVSAQNATFYLQGSFQNLQELQVWYSNLDINNTKPVTFKKLTPVKVQNGSFTLQLGVNEVYTVTTLLTGQKGSFPDPPKSKPFPLKYKDDFSVRNPPFSEAPYFADQSGVFEYFTNTSDPGDHVFTFRQVLTQRPITWASDANQAISVIGNYQWSNITVTCDIYIETVETGGVFVAARVDQGGSPTDRAKGIFFWVFADGTYKVTGDLIGEIVLCKGLAGVRARSWHTLTLHVDGTNASGLLNGSPLWKEVVTGGPLHGWAAIGTSSFEFTQFDNFMIEAKDPE
;
A
#
# COMPACT_ATOMS: atom_id res chain seq x y z
N MET A 1 -3.88 -56.21 13.58
CA MET A 1 -3.89 -56.64 14.99
C MET A 1 -5.00 -55.87 15.69
N GLY A 2 -6.05 -56.41 16.31
CA GLY A 2 -6.71 -57.71 16.32
C GLY A 2 -8.24 -57.46 16.37
N THR A 3 -9.04 -58.17 15.57
CA THR A 3 -9.82 -59.39 15.92
C THR A 3 -11.26 -59.11 16.38
N VAL A 4 -12.20 -59.35 15.46
CA VAL A 4 -13.62 -59.71 15.68
C VAL A 4 -13.68 -61.18 16.14
N PRO A 5 -14.78 -61.64 16.79
CA PRO A 5 -15.55 -62.71 16.13
C PRO A 5 -17.07 -62.64 16.35
N ALA A 6 -17.78 -63.17 15.35
CA ALA A 6 -19.21 -63.41 15.28
C ALA A 6 -19.64 -64.70 16.00
N GLY A 7 -20.91 -64.80 16.39
CA GLY A 7 -21.55 -66.00 16.93
C GLY A 7 -23.02 -66.10 16.52
N SER A 8 -23.37 -67.14 15.75
CA SER A 8 -24.58 -67.34 14.93
C SER A 8 -25.66 -68.26 15.55
N ARG A 9 -26.85 -68.31 14.88
CA ARG A 9 -27.89 -69.40 14.83
C ARG A 9 -28.98 -69.36 15.93
N ARG A 10 -30.28 -69.61 15.69
CA ARG A 10 -31.09 -70.14 14.55
C ARG A 10 -32.60 -69.83 14.76
N ALA A 11 -33.26 -69.34 13.69
CA ALA A 11 -34.58 -69.60 13.07
C ALA A 11 -35.60 -70.63 13.67
N PRO A 12 -36.85 -70.77 13.12
CA PRO A 12 -37.74 -69.86 12.37
C PRO A 12 -39.26 -69.97 12.73
N GLY A 13 -40.13 -69.15 12.12
CA GLY A 13 -41.59 -69.43 12.06
C GLY A 13 -42.42 -68.40 11.26
N CYS A 14 -42.74 -68.79 10.01
CA CYS A 14 -43.83 -68.37 9.10
C CYS A 14 -44.57 -67.03 9.25
N GLY A 15 -44.72 -66.32 8.11
CA GLY A 15 -45.91 -65.52 7.84
C GLY A 15 -45.74 -64.37 6.85
N GLU A 16 -46.18 -64.61 5.62
CA GLU A 16 -46.71 -63.63 4.65
C GLU A 16 -45.73 -62.73 3.87
N GLY A 17 -45.80 -62.88 2.54
CA GLY A 17 -44.96 -62.20 1.58
C GLY A 17 -45.40 -60.77 1.30
N MET A 18 -44.41 -59.89 1.22
CA MET A 18 -44.55 -58.56 0.64
C MET A 18 -43.39 -58.36 -0.33
N PHE A 19 -43.73 -58.17 -1.62
CA PHE A 19 -42.81 -57.80 -2.68
C PHE A 19 -42.09 -56.49 -2.31
N ILE A 20 -40.81 -56.57 -1.95
CA ILE A 20 -39.94 -55.38 -1.83
C ILE A 20 -39.38 -55.11 -3.22
N LEU A 21 -39.99 -54.16 -3.92
CA LEU A 21 -39.42 -53.53 -5.10
C LEU A 21 -38.16 -52.77 -4.67
N CYS A 22 -37.00 -53.17 -5.16
CA CYS A 22 -35.76 -52.39 -5.02
C CYS A 22 -35.92 -51.06 -5.76
N LEU A 23 -36.30 -50.02 -5.03
CA LEU A 23 -36.23 -48.64 -5.53
C LEU A 23 -34.75 -48.22 -5.51
N ALA A 24 -34.11 -48.28 -6.68
CA ALA A 24 -32.89 -47.52 -6.91
C ALA A 24 -33.26 -46.03 -6.77
N LEU A 25 -32.91 -45.44 -5.62
CA LEU A 25 -32.92 -44.00 -5.42
C LEU A 25 -31.87 -43.41 -6.37
N LEU A 26 -32.31 -43.08 -7.59
CA LEU A 26 -31.69 -42.05 -8.40
C LEU A 26 -31.77 -40.77 -7.56
N LEU A 27 -30.65 -40.39 -6.96
CA LEU A 27 -30.41 -39.05 -6.44
C LEU A 27 -30.65 -38.08 -7.60
N ALA A 28 -31.85 -37.49 -7.65
CA ALA A 28 -32.11 -36.40 -8.56
C ALA A 28 -31.07 -35.31 -8.26
N PRO A 29 -30.33 -34.80 -9.26
CA PRO A 29 -29.43 -33.68 -9.05
C PRO A 29 -30.28 -32.53 -8.48
N GLY A 30 -29.89 -32.03 -7.30
CA GLY A 30 -30.59 -30.95 -6.62
C GLY A 30 -30.82 -29.78 -7.57
N ALA A 31 -32.00 -29.16 -7.51
CA ALA A 31 -32.33 -28.01 -8.34
C ALA A 31 -31.23 -26.94 -8.20
N PRO A 32 -30.80 -26.31 -9.32
CA PRO A 32 -29.79 -25.27 -9.26
C PRO A 32 -30.28 -24.12 -8.37
N ALA A 33 -29.37 -23.54 -7.57
CA ALA A 33 -29.68 -22.39 -6.75
C ALA A 33 -30.09 -21.21 -7.66
N GLN A 34 -31.10 -20.46 -7.23
CA GLN A 34 -31.75 -19.43 -8.04
C GLN A 34 -31.49 -18.04 -7.43
N TYR A 35 -30.89 -17.15 -8.22
CA TYR A 35 -30.54 -15.79 -7.81
C TYR A 35 -31.29 -14.79 -8.70
N SER A 36 -31.96 -13.82 -8.09
CA SER A 36 -32.62 -12.74 -8.84
C SER A 36 -31.61 -11.66 -9.19
N VAL A 37 -31.72 -11.09 -10.40
CA VAL A 37 -31.00 -9.88 -10.81
C VAL A 37 -32.08 -8.92 -11.32
N ASP A 38 -32.49 -8.02 -10.43
CA ASP A 38 -33.68 -7.20 -10.60
C ASP A 38 -33.48 -5.78 -10.06
N ASP A 39 -34.08 -4.82 -10.76
CA ASP A 39 -34.15 -3.40 -10.42
C ASP A 39 -35.59 -2.89 -10.18
N PHE A 40 -36.63 -3.73 -10.34
CA PHE A 40 -38.02 -3.32 -10.18
C PHE A 40 -38.34 -2.79 -8.77
N GLY A 41 -37.73 -3.39 -7.75
CA GLY A 41 -37.83 -2.94 -6.34
C GLY A 41 -37.00 -1.69 -6.00
N GLY A 42 -36.39 -1.04 -6.99
CA GLY A 42 -35.44 0.05 -6.83
C GLY A 42 -33.99 -0.43 -6.64
N LEU A 43 -33.07 0.53 -6.66
CA LEU A 43 -31.64 0.27 -6.60
C LEU A 43 -31.10 0.29 -5.16
N GLY A 44 -29.92 -0.30 -4.99
CA GLY A 44 -29.10 -0.23 -3.78
C GLY A 44 -28.32 1.09 -3.70
N ARG A 45 -27.17 1.07 -3.01
CA ARG A 45 -26.33 2.27 -2.88
C ARG A 45 -25.55 2.54 -4.17
N MET A 46 -25.18 3.80 -4.35
CA MET A 46 -24.29 4.22 -5.42
C MET A 46 -22.88 3.65 -5.16
N PHE A 47 -22.27 3.06 -6.17
CA PHE A 47 -20.89 2.59 -6.15
C PHE A 47 -19.93 3.77 -6.33
N ASP A 48 -18.90 3.86 -5.49
CA ASP A 48 -18.01 5.02 -5.42
C ASP A 48 -16.64 4.80 -6.07
N GLY A 49 -16.25 3.54 -6.29
CA GLY A 49 -15.01 3.16 -6.96
C GLY A 49 -14.19 2.13 -6.18
N ILE A 50 -13.20 1.54 -6.85
CA ILE A 50 -12.13 0.76 -6.20
C ILE A 50 -10.83 1.54 -6.34
N GLY A 51 -10.03 1.57 -5.28
CA GLY A 51 -8.78 2.32 -5.27
C GLY A 51 -7.60 1.59 -4.67
N ALA A 52 -6.48 2.29 -4.66
CA ALA A 52 -5.29 1.87 -3.92
C ALA A 52 -4.54 3.09 -3.35
N ILE A 53 -3.71 2.84 -2.33
CA ILE A 53 -2.92 3.84 -1.61
C ILE A 53 -1.47 3.83 -2.13
N SER A 54 -0.93 5.00 -2.45
CA SER A 54 0.52 5.25 -2.44
C SER A 54 0.87 6.01 -1.17
N GLY A 55 1.93 5.57 -0.50
CA GLY A 55 2.27 6.00 0.85
C GLY A 55 1.61 5.17 1.93
N GLY A 56 1.41 5.76 3.10
CA GLY A 56 1.43 4.99 4.34
C GLY A 56 2.80 4.36 4.51
N GLY A 57 3.85 5.14 4.23
CA GLY A 57 5.24 4.73 4.30
C GLY A 57 5.86 4.39 2.97
N ALA A 58 6.19 5.39 2.16
CA ALA A 58 7.14 5.30 1.06
C ALA A 58 6.99 4.12 0.07
N THR A 59 5.76 3.65 -0.14
CA THR A 59 5.46 2.41 -0.87
C THR A 59 5.76 2.51 -2.38
N SER A 60 5.84 3.72 -2.91
CA SER A 60 6.21 4.01 -4.31
C SER A 60 7.67 4.42 -4.50
N ARG A 61 8.52 4.38 -3.46
CA ARG A 61 9.86 4.98 -3.44
C ARG A 61 10.79 4.55 -4.59
N LEU A 62 10.76 3.27 -4.96
CA LEU A 62 11.63 2.69 -5.99
C LEU A 62 11.03 2.79 -7.40
N LEU A 63 9.74 3.10 -7.55
CA LEU A 63 9.08 3.17 -8.86
C LEU A 63 9.62 4.32 -9.71
N VAL A 64 9.92 5.45 -9.08
CA VAL A 64 10.26 6.72 -9.75
C VAL A 64 11.51 6.62 -10.65
N ASN A 65 12.42 5.69 -10.33
CA ASN A 65 13.69 5.48 -11.01
C ASN A 65 13.71 4.28 -11.96
N TYR A 66 12.56 3.66 -12.24
CA TYR A 66 12.49 2.65 -13.29
C TYR A 66 12.86 3.26 -14.65
N PRO A 67 13.59 2.51 -15.50
CA PRO A 67 13.80 2.91 -16.87
C PRO A 67 12.48 2.91 -17.66
N GLU A 68 12.44 3.70 -18.71
CA GLU A 68 11.42 3.54 -19.75
C GLU A 68 11.83 2.40 -20.69
N PRO A 69 10.88 1.59 -21.21
CA PRO A 69 9.43 1.76 -21.10
C PRO A 69 8.79 1.19 -19.82
N GLN A 70 9.54 0.46 -18.98
CA GLN A 70 8.97 -0.32 -17.88
C GLN A 70 8.19 0.53 -16.87
N ARG A 71 8.67 1.74 -16.55
CA ARG A 71 7.95 2.67 -15.67
C ARG A 71 6.58 3.04 -16.23
N THR A 72 6.50 3.39 -17.51
CA THR A 72 5.24 3.69 -18.21
C THR A 72 4.31 2.48 -18.25
N GLU A 73 4.85 1.28 -18.48
CA GLU A 73 4.09 0.03 -18.52
C GLU A 73 3.43 -0.30 -17.17
N ILE A 74 4.17 -0.16 -16.06
CA ILE A 74 3.66 -0.34 -14.69
C ILE A 74 2.48 0.62 -14.43
N LEU A 75 2.65 1.89 -14.75
CA LEU A 75 1.60 2.90 -14.60
C LEU A 75 0.38 2.62 -15.49
N ASP A 76 0.58 2.04 -16.69
CA ASP A 76 -0.51 1.58 -17.56
C ASP A 76 -1.27 0.42 -16.92
N TYR A 77 -0.59 -0.56 -16.32
CA TYR A 77 -1.25 -1.66 -15.59
C TYR A 77 -2.09 -1.16 -14.40
N LEU A 78 -1.70 -0.08 -13.73
CA LEU A 78 -2.41 0.47 -12.57
C LEU A 78 -3.59 1.36 -12.98
N PHE A 79 -3.36 2.33 -13.87
CA PHE A 79 -4.30 3.45 -14.08
C PHE A 79 -4.97 3.50 -15.45
N LYS A 80 -4.44 2.84 -16.48
CA LYS A 80 -5.01 2.94 -17.82
C LYS A 80 -6.37 2.24 -17.87
N PRO A 81 -7.45 2.95 -18.26
CA PRO A 81 -8.77 2.34 -18.36
C PRO A 81 -8.79 1.17 -19.35
N ASN A 82 -9.54 0.13 -19.04
CA ASN A 82 -9.68 -1.07 -19.87
C ASN A 82 -8.32 -1.72 -20.22
N PHE A 83 -7.40 -1.83 -19.25
CA PHE A 83 -6.09 -2.45 -19.49
C PHE A 83 -5.69 -3.42 -18.38
N GLY A 84 -5.34 -2.90 -17.21
CA GLY A 84 -5.04 -3.69 -16.01
C GLY A 84 -6.06 -3.39 -14.91
N ALA A 85 -5.56 -3.04 -13.73
CA ALA A 85 -6.35 -2.70 -12.55
C ALA A 85 -7.28 -1.52 -12.79
N SER A 86 -6.98 -0.61 -13.71
CA SER A 86 -7.89 0.46 -14.17
C SER A 86 -8.52 1.26 -13.00
N LEU A 87 -7.71 1.61 -12.00
CA LEU A 87 -8.19 2.14 -10.71
C LEU A 87 -9.10 3.38 -10.86
N HIS A 88 -10.13 3.43 -10.02
CA HIS A 88 -11.11 4.54 -9.97
C HIS A 88 -10.73 5.62 -8.97
N ILE A 89 -10.05 5.22 -7.89
CA ILE A 89 -9.64 6.08 -6.79
C ILE A 89 -8.13 5.90 -6.59
N PHE A 90 -7.44 7.00 -6.35
CA PHE A 90 -6.03 6.99 -5.97
C PHE A 90 -5.86 7.85 -4.71
N LYS A 91 -5.50 7.19 -3.60
CA LYS A 91 -5.27 7.81 -2.29
C LYS A 91 -3.76 7.95 -2.09
N VAL A 92 -3.31 9.12 -1.66
CA VAL A 92 -1.89 9.41 -1.42
C VAL A 92 -1.67 9.90 0.01
N GLU A 93 -0.50 9.57 0.55
CA GLU A 93 -0.01 10.20 1.77
C GLU A 93 0.29 11.69 1.53
N ILE A 94 -0.15 12.52 2.47
CA ILE A 94 0.37 13.87 2.65
C ILE A 94 1.61 13.72 3.53
N GLY A 95 2.78 13.67 2.89
CA GLY A 95 4.07 13.45 3.56
C GLY A 95 4.24 14.36 4.77
N GLY A 96 4.68 13.78 5.88
CA GLY A 96 4.74 14.43 7.19
C GLY A 96 6.14 14.46 7.82
N ASP A 97 7.18 14.16 7.04
CA ASP A 97 8.58 14.09 7.45
C ASP A 97 8.93 12.96 8.45
N ALA A 98 7.99 12.04 8.70
CA ALA A 98 8.15 10.97 9.68
C ALA A 98 8.01 9.60 9.03
N GLN A 99 8.42 8.55 9.75
CA GLN A 99 8.22 7.17 9.37
C GLN A 99 6.74 6.80 9.41
N THR A 100 6.23 6.24 8.31
CA THR A 100 4.80 5.94 8.13
C THR A 100 4.47 4.52 7.67
N THR A 101 5.47 3.64 7.47
CA THR A 101 5.48 2.15 7.60
C THR A 101 6.79 1.57 7.04
N ASP A 102 7.13 1.89 5.78
CA ASP A 102 8.33 1.41 5.06
C ASP A 102 9.38 2.50 4.78
N GLY A 103 9.11 3.72 5.25
CA GLY A 103 9.97 4.88 5.05
C GLY A 103 9.29 6.18 5.44
N THR A 104 10.01 7.28 5.28
CA THR A 104 9.49 8.64 5.46
C THR A 104 9.07 9.24 4.13
N GLU A 105 8.02 10.07 4.14
CA GLU A 105 7.66 10.90 2.98
C GLU A 105 7.81 12.40 3.28
N PRO A 106 8.41 13.18 2.35
CA PRO A 106 8.74 14.57 2.59
C PRO A 106 7.49 15.46 2.56
N SER A 107 7.41 16.34 3.54
CA SER A 107 6.38 17.35 3.68
C SER A 107 6.57 18.51 2.69
N HIS A 108 5.46 19.09 2.24
CA HIS A 108 5.49 20.38 1.53
C HIS A 108 5.90 21.55 2.44
N MET A 109 5.96 21.37 3.77
CA MET A 109 6.35 22.39 4.75
C MET A 109 7.22 21.80 5.88
N HIS A 110 8.53 21.63 5.67
CA HIS A 110 9.44 21.15 6.72
C HIS A 110 9.50 22.10 7.93
N TYR A 111 9.34 23.41 7.68
CA TYR A 111 9.37 24.47 8.70
C TYR A 111 8.18 25.43 8.48
N PRO A 112 7.86 26.31 9.46
CA PRO A 112 6.71 27.23 9.35
C PRO A 112 6.70 28.12 8.11
N ASP A 113 7.88 28.59 7.68
CA ASP A 113 8.05 29.50 6.54
C ASP A 113 8.49 28.79 5.24
N ASP A 114 8.47 27.45 5.23
CA ASP A 114 8.84 26.63 4.08
C ASP A 114 7.59 26.15 3.33
N GLN A 115 7.58 26.32 2.01
CA GLN A 115 6.57 25.77 1.12
C GLN A 115 7.21 25.28 -0.18
N ASN A 116 7.22 23.96 -0.38
CA ASN A 116 7.71 23.35 -1.60
C ASN A 116 6.78 22.21 -2.04
N TYR A 117 6.03 22.46 -3.11
CA TYR A 117 5.07 21.51 -3.67
C TYR A 117 5.70 20.59 -4.72
N PHE A 118 7.03 20.44 -4.75
CA PHE A 118 7.74 19.60 -5.72
C PHE A 118 8.56 18.48 -5.05
N ARG A 119 8.46 18.32 -3.73
CA ARG A 119 9.11 17.24 -2.98
C ARG A 119 8.38 15.91 -3.13
N GLY A 120 9.14 14.83 -2.98
CA GLY A 120 8.61 13.46 -3.05
C GLY A 120 8.12 13.11 -4.45
N TYR A 121 7.21 12.15 -4.51
CA TYR A 121 6.77 11.55 -5.78
C TYR A 121 5.26 11.48 -5.96
N GLU A 122 4.48 11.77 -4.92
CA GLU A 122 3.02 11.70 -5.00
C GLU A 122 2.44 12.71 -5.98
N TRP A 123 3.03 13.90 -6.10
CA TRP A 123 2.67 14.87 -7.13
C TRP A 123 2.83 14.32 -8.55
N TRP A 124 3.96 13.66 -8.81
CA TRP A 124 4.24 13.03 -10.10
C TRP A 124 3.27 11.89 -10.36
N LEU A 125 3.05 11.03 -9.36
CA LEU A 125 2.21 9.85 -9.48
C LEU A 125 0.74 10.21 -9.72
N MET A 126 0.21 11.21 -9.01
CA MET A 126 -1.15 11.74 -9.26
C MET A 126 -1.29 12.31 -10.68
N LYS A 127 -0.27 13.01 -11.20
CA LYS A 127 -0.27 13.48 -12.60
C LYS A 127 -0.25 12.33 -13.59
N GLU A 128 0.56 11.30 -13.37
CA GLU A 128 0.63 10.12 -14.23
C GLU A 128 -0.68 9.30 -14.21
N ALA A 129 -1.36 9.25 -13.07
CA ALA A 129 -2.68 8.65 -12.92
C ALA A 129 -3.74 9.45 -13.69
N LYS A 130 -3.84 10.78 -13.46
CA LYS A 130 -4.78 11.67 -14.17
C LYS A 130 -4.53 11.71 -15.68
N LYS A 131 -3.29 11.60 -16.14
CA LYS A 131 -2.95 11.52 -17.57
C LYS A 131 -3.55 10.30 -18.25
N ARG A 132 -3.63 9.16 -17.54
CA ARG A 132 -4.19 7.90 -18.04
C ARG A 132 -5.71 7.82 -17.84
N ASN A 133 -6.17 8.24 -16.68
CA ASN A 133 -7.58 8.30 -16.31
C ASN A 133 -7.93 9.69 -15.74
N PRO A 134 -8.37 10.63 -16.58
CA PRO A 134 -8.76 11.96 -16.11
C PRO A 134 -9.89 11.97 -15.07
N ALA A 135 -10.71 10.91 -15.05
CA ALA A 135 -11.83 10.73 -14.12
C ALA A 135 -11.43 10.09 -12.78
N ILE A 136 -10.16 9.70 -12.59
CA ILE A 136 -9.70 9.10 -11.33
C ILE A 136 -9.92 10.09 -10.19
N LYS A 137 -10.49 9.64 -9.07
CA LYS A 137 -10.67 10.46 -7.87
C LYS A 137 -9.38 10.49 -7.06
N LEU A 138 -8.97 11.66 -6.58
CA LEU A 138 -7.77 11.85 -5.78
C LEU A 138 -8.12 12.10 -4.31
N ILE A 139 -7.43 11.40 -3.40
CA ILE A 139 -7.60 11.54 -1.95
C ILE A 139 -6.24 11.86 -1.32
N GLY A 140 -6.18 12.86 -0.45
CA GLY A 140 -5.01 13.10 0.42
C GLY A 140 -5.31 12.74 1.87
N LEU A 141 -4.38 12.08 2.56
CA LEU A 141 -4.48 11.79 3.99
C LEU A 141 -3.11 11.95 4.67
N PRO A 142 -2.99 12.71 5.77
CA PRO A 142 -1.78 12.72 6.59
C PRO A 142 -1.65 11.47 7.45
N TRP A 143 -0.48 10.84 7.45
CA TRP A 143 -0.09 9.87 8.48
C TRP A 143 0.65 10.55 9.63
N ALA A 144 1.52 11.50 9.30
CA ALA A 144 2.35 12.26 10.21
C ALA A 144 2.28 13.77 9.91
N PHE A 145 2.90 14.58 10.75
CA PHE A 145 2.96 16.03 10.56
C PHE A 145 4.36 16.56 10.91
N PRO A 146 4.87 17.61 10.23
CA PRO A 146 6.08 18.29 10.65
C PRO A 146 6.01 18.76 12.10
N GLY A 147 7.12 18.67 12.84
CA GLY A 147 7.15 18.90 14.29
C GLY A 147 6.69 20.30 14.73
N TRP A 148 6.76 21.30 13.84
CA TRP A 148 6.43 22.68 14.16
C TRP A 148 4.93 22.89 14.33
N ILE A 149 4.10 22.04 13.73
CA ILE A 149 2.64 22.06 13.86
C ILE A 149 2.23 21.83 15.33
N GLY A 150 2.98 21.00 16.05
CA GLY A 150 2.69 20.64 17.44
C GLY A 150 3.26 21.60 18.47
N TYR A 151 3.97 22.66 18.07
CA TYR A 151 4.64 23.62 18.97
C TYR A 151 5.43 22.93 20.11
N GLY A 152 6.18 21.87 19.78
CA GLY A 152 6.99 21.10 20.72
C GLY A 152 6.29 19.89 21.34
N LYS A 153 5.05 19.58 20.95
CA LYS A 153 4.34 18.35 21.36
C LYS A 153 4.15 17.40 20.18
N ASN A 154 4.06 16.11 20.48
CA ASN A 154 3.67 15.08 19.52
C ASN A 154 2.14 15.02 19.33
N TRP A 155 1.51 16.17 19.02
CA TRP A 155 0.05 16.30 18.91
C TRP A 155 -0.36 17.42 17.93
N PRO A 156 -1.18 17.14 16.91
CA PRO A 156 -1.51 18.13 15.88
C PRO A 156 -2.73 19.01 16.21
N TYR A 157 -3.48 18.77 17.28
CA TYR A 157 -4.78 19.45 17.47
C TYR A 157 -4.82 20.55 18.55
N ASP A 158 -3.69 20.86 19.19
CA ASP A 158 -3.64 21.99 20.14
C ASP A 158 -3.98 23.33 19.45
N PHE A 159 -3.58 23.46 18.18
CA PHE A 159 -3.83 24.62 17.32
C PHE A 159 -4.49 24.18 16.00
N PRO A 160 -5.78 23.82 16.01
CA PRO A 160 -6.43 23.19 14.85
C PRO A 160 -6.42 24.07 13.60
N ASP A 161 -6.39 25.40 13.75
CA ASP A 161 -6.26 26.34 12.62
C ASP A 161 -4.90 26.22 11.92
N VAL A 162 -3.83 25.92 12.66
CA VAL A 162 -2.47 25.72 12.11
C VAL A 162 -2.42 24.43 11.31
N THR A 163 -2.98 23.36 11.86
CA THR A 163 -3.06 22.05 11.18
C THR A 163 -3.97 22.10 9.97
N ALA A 164 -5.11 22.79 10.05
CA ALA A 164 -5.98 23.02 8.90
C ALA A 164 -5.29 23.86 7.82
N TYR A 165 -4.53 24.89 8.22
CA TYR A 165 -3.71 25.68 7.28
C TYR A 165 -2.69 24.81 6.55
N TYR A 166 -1.96 23.95 7.26
CA TYR A 166 -1.00 23.02 6.67
C TYR A 166 -1.66 22.11 5.61
N VAL A 167 -2.75 21.44 5.99
CA VAL A 167 -3.47 20.49 5.10
C VAL A 167 -4.10 21.20 3.91
N VAL A 168 -4.73 22.36 4.11
CA VAL A 168 -5.37 23.09 3.00
C VAL A 168 -4.33 23.72 2.07
N SER A 169 -3.15 24.10 2.58
CA SER A 169 -2.04 24.55 1.74
C SER A 169 -1.58 23.46 0.77
N TRP A 170 -1.56 22.18 1.20
CA TRP A 170 -1.30 21.04 0.31
C TRP A 170 -2.31 20.94 -0.83
N ILE A 171 -3.61 21.06 -0.52
CA ILE A 171 -4.70 21.01 -1.52
C ILE A 171 -4.57 22.16 -2.53
N ILE A 172 -4.31 23.38 -2.06
CA ILE A 172 -4.10 24.55 -2.92
C ILE A 172 -2.86 24.34 -3.80
N GLY A 173 -1.78 23.83 -3.22
CA GLY A 173 -0.54 23.52 -3.93
C GLY A 173 -0.74 22.48 -5.04
N ALA A 174 -1.53 21.44 -4.78
CA ALA A 174 -1.92 20.43 -5.77
C ALA A 174 -2.54 21.09 -7.01
N LYS A 175 -3.47 22.02 -6.81
CA LYS A 175 -4.12 22.73 -7.92
C LYS A 175 -3.19 23.72 -8.60
N GLN A 176 -2.51 24.56 -7.82
CA GLN A 176 -1.71 25.68 -8.34
C GLN A 176 -0.49 25.22 -9.14
N TYR A 177 0.21 24.19 -8.67
CA TYR A 177 1.50 23.77 -9.26
C TYR A 177 1.37 22.53 -10.16
N HIS A 178 0.34 21.70 -9.98
CA HIS A 178 0.18 20.45 -10.74
C HIS A 178 -1.14 20.33 -11.48
N ASN A 179 -2.04 21.32 -11.35
CA ASN A 179 -3.40 21.27 -11.89
C ASN A 179 -4.18 20.01 -11.46
N LEU A 180 -4.01 19.60 -10.20
CA LEU A 180 -4.71 18.47 -9.61
C LEU A 180 -5.87 18.97 -8.76
N ASP A 181 -7.06 18.47 -9.03
CA ASP A 181 -8.23 18.66 -8.18
C ASP A 181 -8.29 17.49 -7.19
N ILE A 182 -8.20 17.80 -5.90
CA ILE A 182 -8.31 16.81 -4.82
C ILE A 182 -9.79 16.65 -4.48
N ASP A 183 -10.31 15.43 -4.63
CA ASP A 183 -11.72 15.14 -4.41
C ASP A 183 -12.04 14.96 -2.93
N TYR A 184 -11.13 14.36 -2.16
CA TYR A 184 -11.32 14.12 -0.73
C TYR A 184 -10.06 14.37 0.10
N ILE A 185 -10.28 14.78 1.34
CA ILE A 185 -9.25 14.93 2.37
C ILE A 185 -9.60 14.09 3.61
N GLY A 186 -8.63 13.36 4.12
CA GLY A 186 -8.71 12.61 5.38
C GLY A 186 -8.31 13.43 6.60
N ILE A 187 -8.25 12.78 7.78
CA ILE A 187 -7.98 13.44 9.07
C ILE A 187 -6.57 13.17 9.57
N TRP A 188 -6.35 11.99 10.17
CA TRP A 188 -5.05 11.54 10.64
C TRP A 188 -5.07 10.01 10.73
N ASN A 189 -4.30 9.36 9.86
CA ASN A 189 -4.38 7.92 9.61
C ASN A 189 -4.22 7.07 10.89
N GLU A 190 -5.21 6.23 11.20
CA GLU A 190 -5.22 5.31 12.34
C GLU A 190 -4.85 5.97 13.69
N ARG A 191 -5.18 7.25 13.84
CA ARG A 191 -4.96 8.03 15.05
C ARG A 191 -6.27 8.65 15.51
N ALA A 192 -6.27 9.16 16.74
CA ALA A 192 -7.44 9.85 17.26
C ALA A 192 -7.76 11.06 16.37
N TYR A 193 -9.04 11.22 16.02
CA TYR A 193 -9.53 12.43 15.40
C TYR A 193 -9.89 13.47 16.47
N ASP A 194 -10.03 14.72 16.05
CA ASP A 194 -10.55 15.80 16.89
C ASP A 194 -11.75 16.47 16.21
N ILE A 195 -12.91 16.47 16.88
CA ILE A 195 -14.17 17.01 16.34
C ILE A 195 -14.04 18.51 16.02
N LYS A 196 -13.31 19.26 16.84
CA LYS A 196 -13.09 20.70 16.61
C LYS A 196 -12.22 20.89 15.37
N TYR A 197 -11.16 20.11 15.20
CA TYR A 197 -10.33 20.12 14.00
C TYR A 197 -11.14 19.84 12.73
N ILE A 198 -11.97 18.78 12.71
CA ILE A 198 -12.79 18.44 11.53
C ILE A 198 -13.69 19.64 11.13
N LYS A 199 -14.31 20.30 12.11
CA LYS A 199 -15.14 21.49 11.89
C LYS A 199 -14.32 22.68 11.38
N VAL A 200 -13.13 22.91 11.96
CA VAL A 200 -12.20 23.98 11.51
C VAL A 200 -11.73 23.71 10.08
N LEU A 201 -11.42 22.45 9.73
CA LEU A 201 -11.03 22.05 8.39
C LEU A 201 -12.14 22.33 7.38
N ARG A 202 -13.37 21.88 7.65
CA ARG A 202 -14.55 22.18 6.80
C ARG A 202 -14.74 23.67 6.61
N HIS A 203 -14.77 24.43 7.71
CA HIS A 203 -14.91 25.88 7.66
C HIS A 203 -13.81 26.56 6.84
N THR A 204 -12.56 26.10 6.99
CA THR A 204 -11.41 26.63 6.26
C THR A 204 -11.50 26.36 4.76
N LEU A 205 -11.88 25.14 4.37
CA LEU A 205 -12.12 24.78 2.97
C LEU A 205 -13.21 25.66 2.36
N ASP A 206 -14.35 25.82 3.04
CA ASP A 206 -15.49 26.59 2.54
C ASP A 206 -15.14 28.08 2.38
N ARG A 207 -14.45 28.65 3.38
CA ARG A 207 -13.97 30.04 3.34
C ARG A 207 -13.03 30.30 2.15
N LEU A 208 -12.27 29.30 1.73
CA LEU A 208 -11.33 29.38 0.61
C LEU A 208 -11.95 28.96 -0.73
N GLY A 209 -13.25 28.68 -0.77
CA GLY A 209 -13.97 28.28 -1.99
C GLY A 209 -13.72 26.82 -2.43
N LEU A 210 -13.16 25.99 -1.54
CA LEU A 210 -12.90 24.56 -1.75
C LEU A 210 -14.08 23.69 -1.28
N THR A 211 -15.31 24.14 -1.51
CA THR A 211 -16.56 23.50 -1.06
C THR A 211 -16.79 22.11 -1.67
N ASN A 212 -16.13 21.81 -2.79
CA ASN A 212 -16.27 20.53 -3.50
C ASN A 212 -15.36 19.44 -2.92
N VAL A 213 -14.37 19.77 -2.09
CA VAL A 213 -13.50 18.77 -1.46
C VAL A 213 -14.26 18.12 -0.31
N GLY A 214 -14.49 16.81 -0.41
CA GLY A 214 -15.13 16.02 0.62
C GLY A 214 -14.23 15.71 1.80
N ILE A 215 -14.78 15.58 3.01
CA ILE A 215 -14.04 15.06 4.16
C ILE A 215 -14.41 13.59 4.36
N ILE A 216 -13.39 12.73 4.37
CA ILE A 216 -13.49 11.33 4.81
C ILE A 216 -12.98 11.27 6.24
N ALA A 217 -13.74 10.66 7.14
CA ALA A 217 -13.32 10.49 8.53
C ALA A 217 -13.65 9.08 9.06
N ALA A 218 -12.89 8.48 9.96
CA ALA A 218 -11.65 9.00 10.54
C ALA A 218 -10.39 8.33 9.95
N ASP A 219 -10.54 7.43 8.97
CA ASP A 219 -9.46 6.52 8.53
C ASP A 219 -8.89 5.74 9.73
N GLY A 220 -9.81 5.09 10.45
CA GLY A 220 -9.56 4.31 11.65
C GLY A 220 -10.67 3.29 11.87
N ASP A 221 -11.19 3.16 13.09
CA ASP A 221 -12.36 2.33 13.36
C ASP A 221 -13.69 3.05 13.03
N TRP A 222 -14.81 2.39 13.29
CA TRP A 222 -16.15 2.93 13.06
C TRP A 222 -16.61 3.96 14.12
N GLY A 223 -15.80 4.32 15.11
CA GLY A 223 -16.20 5.11 16.28
C GLY A 223 -16.77 6.50 15.95
N ILE A 224 -16.23 7.14 14.91
CA ILE A 224 -16.71 8.45 14.41
C ILE A 224 -18.21 8.42 14.02
N ALA A 225 -18.77 7.27 13.66
CA ALA A 225 -20.17 7.14 13.30
C ALA A 225 -21.10 7.57 14.43
N HIS A 226 -20.74 7.27 15.68
CA HIS A 226 -21.53 7.68 16.84
C HIS A 226 -21.55 9.21 16.97
N ASP A 227 -20.39 9.85 16.85
CA ASP A 227 -20.26 11.31 16.96
C ASP A 227 -21.02 12.02 15.83
N VAL A 228 -20.97 11.48 14.60
CA VAL A 228 -21.73 11.98 13.45
C VAL A 228 -23.24 11.90 13.68
N LEU A 229 -23.75 10.87 14.39
CA LEU A 229 -25.18 10.77 14.70
C LEU A 229 -25.66 11.86 15.67
N ILE A 230 -24.82 12.21 16.66
CA ILE A 230 -25.22 13.10 17.76
C ILE A 230 -24.86 14.57 17.53
N ASP A 231 -23.93 14.88 16.62
CA ASP A 231 -23.47 16.23 16.33
C ASP A 231 -23.83 16.64 14.88
N PRO A 232 -24.93 17.39 14.68
CA PRO A 232 -25.36 17.85 13.36
C PRO A 232 -24.31 18.64 12.57
N TYR A 233 -23.41 19.37 13.23
CA TYR A 233 -22.35 20.12 12.54
C TYR A 233 -21.23 19.18 12.06
N LEU A 234 -20.88 18.18 12.86
CA LEU A 234 -19.94 17.15 12.43
C LEU A 234 -20.55 16.31 11.29
N ASN A 235 -21.84 16.00 11.38
CA ASN A 235 -22.59 15.34 10.32
C ASN A 235 -22.55 16.12 9.02
N GLU A 236 -22.71 17.45 9.04
CA GLU A 236 -22.60 18.28 7.84
C GLU A 236 -21.17 18.29 7.29
N ALA A 237 -20.16 18.35 8.16
CA ALA A 237 -18.76 18.42 7.76
C ALA A 237 -18.23 17.12 7.12
N VAL A 238 -18.61 15.95 7.65
CA VAL A 238 -18.13 14.63 7.19
C VAL A 238 -18.99 14.12 6.04
N GLN A 239 -18.39 13.90 4.87
CA GLN A 239 -19.11 13.38 3.70
C GLN A 239 -19.13 11.84 3.68
N VAL A 240 -18.02 11.22 4.07
CA VAL A 240 -17.82 9.76 4.00
C VAL A 240 -17.27 9.27 5.34
N ILE A 241 -17.77 8.13 5.81
CA ILE A 241 -17.16 7.41 6.94
C ILE A 241 -16.21 6.35 6.37
N GLY A 242 -14.91 6.55 6.57
CA GLY A 242 -13.85 5.64 6.14
C GLY A 242 -13.32 4.84 7.32
N ALA A 243 -13.44 3.51 7.23
CA ALA A 243 -12.92 2.57 8.22
C ALA A 243 -11.86 1.64 7.62
N HIS A 244 -10.94 1.18 8.46
CA HIS A 244 -9.79 0.36 8.08
C HIS A 244 -10.01 -1.11 8.46
N TYR A 245 -9.63 -2.03 7.58
CA TYR A 245 -9.69 -3.49 7.77
C TYR A 245 -11.01 -3.97 8.41
N PRO A 246 -12.19 -3.59 7.88
CA PRO A 246 -13.49 -3.75 8.56
C PRO A 246 -13.98 -5.20 8.66
N GLY A 247 -13.25 -6.17 8.08
CA GLY A 247 -13.68 -7.57 8.06
C GLY A 247 -15.01 -7.75 7.34
N THR A 248 -15.28 -6.94 6.31
CA THR A 248 -16.54 -6.88 5.55
C THR A 248 -17.75 -6.30 6.27
N HIS A 249 -17.66 -5.91 7.54
CA HIS A 249 -18.81 -5.44 8.32
C HIS A 249 -18.69 -3.98 8.73
N ALA A 250 -19.82 -3.27 8.67
CA ALA A 250 -19.95 -1.93 9.24
C ALA A 250 -20.60 -1.98 10.63
N ALA A 251 -20.23 -1.04 11.51
CA ALA A 251 -20.93 -0.88 12.80
C ALA A 251 -22.38 -0.41 12.59
N GLN A 252 -23.25 -0.72 13.55
CA GLN A 252 -24.66 -0.36 13.46
C GLN A 252 -24.87 1.16 13.38
N ASP A 253 -24.11 1.94 14.17
CA ASP A 253 -24.14 3.40 14.13
C ASP A 253 -23.77 3.91 12.74
N ALA A 254 -22.74 3.34 12.09
CA ALA A 254 -22.34 3.72 10.74
C ALA A 254 -23.48 3.52 9.73
N ILE A 255 -24.20 2.40 9.82
CA ILE A 255 -25.39 2.16 8.97
C ILE A 255 -26.49 3.20 9.26
N GLN A 256 -26.75 3.51 10.52
CA GLN A 256 -27.79 4.47 10.95
C GLN A 256 -27.53 5.91 10.49
N THR A 257 -26.27 6.31 10.33
CA THR A 257 -25.94 7.67 9.84
C THR A 257 -26.49 7.95 8.44
N GLY A 258 -26.74 6.90 7.64
CA GLY A 258 -27.10 7.04 6.23
C GLY A 258 -25.97 7.57 5.34
N LYS A 259 -24.77 7.77 5.89
CA LYS A 259 -23.59 8.22 5.16
C LYS A 259 -23.08 7.16 4.19
N THR A 260 -22.31 7.63 3.23
CA THR A 260 -21.44 6.78 2.43
C THR A 260 -20.39 6.14 3.34
N LEU A 261 -20.23 4.82 3.22
CA LEU A 261 -19.31 4.02 4.04
C LEU A 261 -18.26 3.40 3.12
N TRP A 262 -16.98 3.58 3.43
CA TRP A 262 -15.89 3.02 2.65
C TRP A 262 -14.98 2.17 3.54
N ALA A 263 -14.47 1.07 2.98
CA ALA A 263 -13.24 0.46 3.47
C ALA A 263 -12.09 1.32 2.92
N SER A 264 -11.71 2.38 3.65
CA SER A 264 -10.76 3.40 3.19
C SER A 264 -9.29 2.97 3.28
N GLU A 265 -9.06 1.82 3.92
CA GLU A 265 -7.85 1.01 3.85
C GLU A 265 -8.21 -0.47 4.08
N ASP A 266 -7.77 -1.36 3.21
CA ASP A 266 -7.98 -2.80 3.28
C ASP A 266 -6.85 -3.51 2.52
N TYR A 267 -6.94 -4.84 2.33
CA TYR A 267 -5.92 -5.67 1.67
C TYR A 267 -4.69 -5.96 2.54
N SER A 268 -3.60 -5.17 2.45
CA SER A 268 -2.31 -5.39 3.16
C SER A 268 -1.94 -6.88 3.20
N THR A 269 -1.95 -7.56 2.05
CA THR A 269 -1.69 -9.00 2.02
C THR A 269 -0.74 -9.31 0.87
N TYR A 270 0.14 -10.29 1.07
CA TYR A 270 1.12 -10.70 0.08
C TYR A 270 0.46 -10.99 -1.27
N ASN A 271 1.01 -10.49 -2.37
CA ASN A 271 0.31 -10.42 -3.66
C ASN A 271 0.35 -11.67 -4.52
N ASP A 272 0.30 -12.84 -3.89
CA ASP A 272 0.16 -14.15 -4.53
C ASP A 272 -1.32 -14.49 -4.82
N GLU A 273 -1.62 -15.75 -5.10
CA GLU A 273 -2.99 -16.24 -5.30
C GLU A 273 -3.86 -16.12 -4.04
N VAL A 274 -3.28 -16.20 -2.84
CA VAL A 274 -4.02 -16.05 -1.56
C VAL A 274 -4.38 -14.58 -1.34
N GLY A 275 -3.44 -13.66 -1.58
CA GLY A 275 -3.73 -12.22 -1.58
C GLY A 275 -4.78 -11.87 -2.63
N GLY A 276 -4.64 -12.39 -3.86
CA GLY A 276 -5.64 -12.23 -4.90
C GLY A 276 -7.03 -12.72 -4.48
N GLY A 277 -7.11 -13.84 -3.77
CA GLY A 277 -8.37 -14.38 -3.25
C GLY A 277 -8.94 -13.56 -2.09
N CYS A 278 -8.09 -13.07 -1.17
CA CYS A 278 -8.48 -12.11 -0.14
C CYS A 278 -9.14 -10.89 -0.79
N TRP A 279 -8.47 -10.30 -1.79
CA TRP A 279 -8.95 -9.13 -2.51
C TRP A 279 -10.27 -9.40 -3.25
N ALA A 280 -10.37 -10.53 -3.95
CA ALA A 280 -11.59 -10.92 -4.67
C ALA A 280 -12.80 -11.02 -3.73
N ARG A 281 -12.61 -11.66 -2.57
CA ARG A 281 -13.64 -11.85 -1.56
C ARG A 281 -14.11 -10.52 -0.99
N ILE A 282 -13.20 -9.68 -0.51
CA ILE A 282 -13.58 -8.45 0.19
C ILE A 282 -14.15 -7.39 -0.75
N LEU A 283 -13.73 -7.33 -2.03
CA LEU A 283 -14.32 -6.42 -3.02
C LEU A 283 -15.84 -6.62 -3.17
N ASN A 284 -16.31 -7.86 -3.17
CA ASN A 284 -17.75 -8.15 -3.17
C ASN A 284 -18.34 -7.97 -1.77
N GLN A 285 -17.74 -8.62 -0.77
CA GLN A 285 -18.36 -8.80 0.53
C GLN A 285 -18.38 -7.52 1.38
N ASN A 286 -17.48 -6.56 1.14
CA ASN A 286 -17.55 -5.24 1.79
C ASN A 286 -18.89 -4.54 1.51
N TYR A 287 -19.44 -4.67 0.30
CA TYR A 287 -20.78 -4.16 0.01
C TYR A 287 -21.88 -5.09 0.54
N VAL A 288 -21.78 -6.40 0.28
CA VAL A 288 -22.83 -7.38 0.66
C VAL A 288 -23.07 -7.41 2.17
N ASN A 289 -22.01 -7.35 2.98
CA ASN A 289 -22.07 -7.53 4.42
C ASN A 289 -22.06 -6.19 5.20
N GLY A 290 -21.47 -5.13 4.64
CA GLY A 290 -21.18 -3.88 5.34
C GLY A 290 -21.71 -2.62 4.68
N ASN A 291 -22.42 -2.74 3.56
CA ASN A 291 -22.92 -1.60 2.77
C ASN A 291 -21.82 -0.63 2.31
N MET A 292 -20.57 -1.08 2.24
CA MET A 292 -19.44 -0.26 1.84
C MET A 292 -19.38 -0.13 0.33
N THR A 293 -19.34 1.10 -0.18
CA THR A 293 -19.46 1.41 -1.61
C THR A 293 -18.14 1.71 -2.30
N SER A 294 -17.04 1.68 -1.54
CA SER A 294 -15.65 1.72 -2.01
C SER A 294 -14.79 0.81 -1.15
N THR A 295 -13.71 0.30 -1.73
CA THR A 295 -12.65 -0.42 -1.04
C THR A 295 -11.32 0.02 -1.64
N ILE A 296 -10.37 0.38 -0.78
CA ILE A 296 -9.09 0.95 -1.17
C ILE A 296 -7.97 0.07 -0.62
N SER A 297 -7.15 -0.50 -1.50
CA SER A 297 -6.04 -1.39 -1.13
C SER A 297 -4.85 -0.59 -0.60
N TRP A 298 -4.36 -0.92 0.59
CA TRP A 298 -2.96 -0.64 0.94
C TRP A 298 -2.11 -1.86 0.55
N ASN A 299 -1.13 -1.77 -0.36
CA ASN A 299 -0.74 -0.59 -1.15
C ASN A 299 -0.89 -0.79 -2.67
N MET A 300 -0.72 0.28 -3.43
CA MET A 300 -0.89 0.29 -4.89
C MET A 300 0.13 -0.60 -5.60
N VAL A 301 1.39 -0.50 -5.20
CA VAL A 301 2.50 -1.23 -5.82
C VAL A 301 3.59 -1.42 -4.78
N ALA A 302 4.14 -2.63 -4.70
CA ALA A 302 5.29 -2.91 -3.85
C ALA A 302 6.58 -2.40 -4.53
N SER A 303 6.85 -1.11 -4.40
CA SER A 303 8.07 -0.43 -4.89
C SER A 303 8.92 0.08 -3.73
N TYR A 304 9.18 -0.80 -2.78
CA TYR A 304 10.05 -0.62 -1.63
C TYR A 304 10.88 -1.90 -1.45
N TYR A 305 11.95 -1.85 -0.65
CA TYR A 305 12.76 -3.04 -0.40
C TYR A 305 11.91 -4.12 0.27
N GLU A 306 11.93 -5.34 -0.25
CA GLU A 306 11.06 -6.43 0.21
C GLU A 306 11.25 -6.80 1.70
N GLN A 307 12.44 -6.53 2.27
CA GLN A 307 12.73 -6.84 3.68
C GLN A 307 12.30 -5.73 4.64
N LEU A 308 11.77 -4.61 4.14
CA LEU A 308 11.00 -3.67 4.95
C LEU A 308 9.65 -4.33 5.36
N PRO A 309 8.93 -3.77 6.35
CA PRO A 309 7.63 -4.29 6.75
C PRO A 309 6.69 -4.57 5.57
N PHE A 310 5.85 -5.60 5.69
CA PHE A 310 4.80 -5.88 4.69
C PHE A 310 5.31 -5.97 3.23
N GLY A 311 6.50 -6.55 3.03
CA GLY A 311 7.09 -6.76 1.71
C GLY A 311 6.15 -7.48 0.75
N LEU A 312 5.99 -6.93 -0.45
CA LEU A 312 5.14 -7.49 -1.54
C LEU A 312 3.63 -7.45 -1.27
N GLU A 313 3.16 -6.57 -0.38
CA GLU A 313 1.73 -6.36 -0.10
C GLU A 313 1.06 -5.28 -0.99
N GLY A 314 1.61 -5.03 -2.18
CA GLY A 314 1.00 -4.15 -3.18
C GLY A 314 0.17 -4.91 -4.22
N LEU A 315 -0.73 -4.25 -4.97
CA LEU A 315 -1.50 -4.91 -6.03
C LEU A 315 -0.62 -5.58 -7.11
N MET A 316 0.58 -5.04 -7.31
CA MET A 316 1.66 -5.60 -8.13
C MET A 316 3.03 -5.30 -7.51
N THR A 317 4.11 -5.84 -8.08
CA THR A 317 5.48 -5.66 -7.57
C THR A 317 6.37 -4.92 -8.57
N ALA A 318 7.06 -3.88 -8.11
CA ALA A 318 8.04 -3.13 -8.88
C ALA A 318 9.19 -2.62 -7.98
N LYS A 319 9.96 -3.53 -7.40
CA LYS A 319 11.05 -3.23 -6.44
C LYS A 319 12.48 -3.19 -7.01
N GLU A 320 12.68 -3.39 -8.31
CA GLU A 320 14.01 -3.46 -8.94
C GLU A 320 14.22 -2.45 -10.09
N PRO A 321 14.19 -1.14 -9.83
CA PRO A 321 14.44 -0.12 -10.86
C PRO A 321 15.79 -0.30 -11.58
N TRP A 322 16.82 -0.82 -10.91
CA TRP A 322 18.14 -1.11 -11.49
C TRP A 322 18.13 -2.23 -12.55
N SER A 323 17.16 -3.15 -12.50
CA SER A 323 17.01 -4.23 -13.49
C SER A 323 15.89 -3.94 -14.49
N GLY A 324 14.90 -3.13 -14.10
CA GLY A 324 13.65 -2.92 -14.83
C GLY A 324 12.64 -4.05 -14.65
N ASN A 325 12.93 -5.06 -13.80
CA ASN A 325 12.01 -6.16 -13.56
C ASN A 325 10.78 -5.70 -12.76
N TYR A 326 9.59 -6.11 -13.20
CA TYR A 326 8.35 -5.97 -12.43
C TYR A 326 7.51 -7.24 -12.59
N VAL A 327 6.52 -7.42 -11.70
CA VAL A 327 5.61 -8.56 -11.72
C VAL A 327 4.17 -8.07 -11.67
N VAL A 328 3.39 -8.38 -12.70
CA VAL A 328 1.95 -8.09 -12.75
C VAL A 328 1.21 -9.21 -11.99
N SER A 329 1.09 -9.03 -10.68
CA SER A 329 0.54 -10.02 -9.75
C SER A 329 -0.97 -10.25 -9.90
N THR A 330 -1.50 -11.30 -9.26
CA THR A 330 -2.91 -11.67 -9.35
C THR A 330 -3.90 -10.55 -8.95
N PRO A 331 -3.63 -9.69 -7.94
CA PRO A 331 -4.58 -8.65 -7.53
C PRO A 331 -4.88 -7.60 -8.61
N ILE A 332 -3.96 -7.35 -9.57
CA ILE A 332 -4.23 -6.49 -10.74
C ILE A 332 -5.44 -7.00 -11.52
N TRP A 333 -5.46 -8.31 -11.78
CA TRP A 333 -6.49 -8.97 -12.58
C TRP A 333 -7.78 -9.14 -11.81
N ILE A 334 -7.71 -9.33 -10.50
CA ILE A 334 -8.89 -9.34 -9.62
C ILE A 334 -9.52 -7.96 -9.53
N THR A 335 -8.71 -6.90 -9.45
CA THR A 335 -9.22 -5.52 -9.50
C THR A 335 -9.96 -5.26 -10.82
N ALA A 336 -9.40 -5.74 -11.94
CA ALA A 336 -9.99 -5.59 -13.28
C ALA A 336 -11.38 -6.23 -13.44
N HIS A 337 -11.70 -7.30 -12.68
CA HIS A 337 -13.03 -7.92 -12.65
C HIS A 337 -14.13 -6.95 -12.21
N THR A 338 -13.78 -5.92 -11.44
CA THR A 338 -14.70 -4.86 -11.02
C THR A 338 -14.50 -3.59 -11.84
N THR A 339 -13.27 -3.08 -11.93
CA THR A 339 -13.01 -1.72 -12.41
C THR A 339 -13.18 -1.55 -13.92
N GLN A 340 -12.95 -2.58 -14.73
CA GLN A 340 -13.17 -2.47 -16.17
C GLN A 340 -14.66 -2.49 -16.55
N PHE A 341 -15.54 -2.85 -15.61
CA PHE A 341 -16.96 -3.10 -15.89
C PHE A 341 -17.93 -2.34 -14.98
N THR A 342 -17.39 -1.43 -14.17
CA THR A 342 -18.14 -0.51 -13.31
C THR A 342 -17.44 0.85 -13.33
N GLN A 343 -18.13 1.92 -12.96
CA GLN A 343 -17.52 3.25 -12.77
C GLN A 343 -18.17 3.94 -11.57
N PRO A 344 -17.47 4.84 -10.87
CA PRO A 344 -18.09 5.68 -9.85
C PRO A 344 -19.38 6.34 -10.38
N GLY A 345 -20.47 6.26 -9.62
CA GLY A 345 -21.81 6.74 -10.04
C GLY A 345 -22.74 5.65 -10.56
N TRP A 346 -22.24 4.44 -10.82
CA TRP A 346 -23.10 3.25 -10.99
C TRP A 346 -23.84 2.95 -9.70
N TYR A 347 -24.88 2.12 -9.77
CA TYR A 347 -25.63 1.68 -8.60
C TYR A 347 -25.58 0.17 -8.48
N TYR A 348 -25.35 -0.32 -7.27
CA TYR A 348 -25.64 -1.71 -6.94
C TYR A 348 -27.14 -1.98 -7.08
N LEU A 349 -27.50 -3.20 -7.46
CA LEU A 349 -28.86 -3.70 -7.28
C LEU A 349 -29.11 -4.02 -5.80
N ARG A 350 -30.38 -4.13 -5.42
CA ARG A 350 -30.76 -4.64 -4.07
C ARG A 350 -30.60 -6.16 -3.98
N THR A 351 -30.55 -6.82 -5.13
CA THR A 351 -30.49 -8.27 -5.30
C THR A 351 -29.04 -8.75 -5.37
N VAL A 352 -28.27 -8.48 -4.32
CA VAL A 352 -26.90 -8.98 -4.12
C VAL A 352 -26.88 -9.92 -2.92
N GLY A 353 -25.87 -10.79 -2.79
CA GLY A 353 -25.84 -11.70 -1.65
C GLY A 353 -24.77 -12.78 -1.70
N HIS A 354 -24.86 -13.70 -0.74
CA HIS A 354 -24.07 -14.93 -0.71
C HIS A 354 -24.68 -16.02 -1.58
N LEU A 355 -23.85 -16.94 -2.06
CA LEU A 355 -24.26 -18.15 -2.78
C LEU A 355 -24.52 -19.30 -1.79
N ASP A 356 -25.37 -20.25 -2.20
CA ASP A 356 -25.89 -21.32 -1.32
C ASP A 356 -24.78 -22.26 -0.83
N LYS A 357 -23.76 -22.48 -1.67
CA LYS A 357 -22.61 -23.32 -1.36
C LYS A 357 -21.31 -22.54 -1.16
N GLY A 358 -21.42 -21.29 -0.71
CA GLY A 358 -20.30 -20.41 -0.41
C GLY A 358 -19.85 -19.56 -1.60
N GLY A 359 -19.23 -18.41 -1.29
CA GLY A 359 -18.99 -17.33 -2.25
C GLY A 359 -20.09 -16.29 -2.25
N SER A 360 -19.95 -15.25 -3.06
CA SER A 360 -20.89 -14.13 -3.14
C SER A 360 -21.03 -13.58 -4.56
N TYR A 361 -22.08 -12.81 -4.78
CA TYR A 361 -22.30 -12.07 -6.03
C TYR A 361 -22.80 -10.65 -5.76
N VAL A 362 -22.33 -9.73 -6.59
CA VAL A 362 -22.85 -8.36 -6.68
C VAL A 362 -23.30 -8.08 -8.11
N ALA A 363 -24.28 -7.20 -8.26
CA ALA A 363 -24.78 -6.75 -9.56
C ALA A 363 -24.90 -5.22 -9.56
N LEU A 364 -24.47 -4.58 -10.64
CA LEU A 364 -24.45 -3.13 -10.79
C LEU A 364 -24.99 -2.70 -12.15
N THR A 365 -25.56 -1.49 -12.20
CA THR A 365 -26.05 -0.85 -13.43
C THR A 365 -25.71 0.64 -13.46
N ASP A 366 -25.53 1.18 -14.66
CA ASP A 366 -25.38 2.62 -14.93
C ASP A 366 -26.72 3.34 -15.16
N ARG A 367 -27.85 2.62 -15.10
CA ARG A 367 -29.19 3.10 -15.47
C ARG A 367 -29.36 3.49 -16.95
N LEU A 368 -28.40 3.15 -17.80
CA LEU A 368 -28.44 3.33 -19.26
C LEU A 368 -28.63 2.00 -20.00
N GLY A 369 -28.95 0.93 -19.26
CA GLY A 369 -29.21 -0.41 -19.79
C GLY A 369 -28.02 -1.37 -19.65
N ASN A 370 -26.87 -0.90 -19.16
CA ASN A 370 -25.76 -1.81 -18.88
C ASN A 370 -25.94 -2.52 -17.55
N LEU A 371 -25.60 -3.80 -17.54
CA LEU A 371 -25.55 -4.67 -16.38
C LEU A 371 -24.16 -5.30 -16.27
N THR A 372 -23.64 -5.37 -15.05
CA THR A 372 -22.44 -6.12 -14.67
C THR A 372 -22.73 -6.93 -13.41
N VAL A 373 -22.49 -8.24 -13.46
CA VAL A 373 -22.59 -9.17 -12.33
C VAL A 373 -21.21 -9.74 -12.04
N ILE A 374 -20.74 -9.63 -10.81
CA ILE A 374 -19.41 -10.07 -10.37
C ILE A 374 -19.61 -11.14 -9.30
N ILE A 375 -19.05 -12.32 -9.53
CA ILE A 375 -19.24 -13.52 -8.70
C ILE A 375 -17.88 -13.98 -8.22
N GLU A 376 -17.74 -14.28 -6.93
CA GLU A 376 -16.54 -14.87 -6.34
C GLU A 376 -16.90 -16.12 -5.54
N THR A 377 -16.03 -17.13 -5.58
CA THR A 377 -16.18 -18.41 -4.87
C THR A 377 -14.91 -18.76 -4.10
N MET A 378 -14.32 -17.76 -3.46
CA MET A 378 -13.05 -17.93 -2.77
C MET A 378 -13.20 -18.87 -1.58
N SER A 379 -12.38 -19.92 -1.51
CA SER A 379 -12.32 -20.75 -0.31
C SER A 379 -11.60 -20.04 0.82
N HIS A 380 -11.87 -20.47 2.05
CA HIS A 380 -11.22 -19.93 3.24
C HIS A 380 -9.69 -19.90 3.11
N ASN A 381 -9.07 -21.05 2.80
CA ASN A 381 -7.61 -21.20 2.78
C ASN A 381 -6.91 -20.41 1.66
N ASN A 382 -7.64 -20.04 0.59
CA ASN A 382 -7.11 -19.27 -0.53
C ASN A 382 -7.52 -17.78 -0.47
N SER A 383 -8.05 -17.29 0.65
CA SER A 383 -8.50 -15.89 0.75
C SER A 383 -8.33 -15.27 2.14
N ILE A 384 -7.38 -15.78 2.91
CA ILE A 384 -7.02 -15.22 4.21
C ILE A 384 -6.31 -13.88 3.97
N CYS A 385 -6.92 -12.80 4.46
CA CYS A 385 -6.26 -11.50 4.57
C CYS A 385 -5.44 -11.46 5.87
N ILE A 386 -4.44 -10.58 5.96
CA ILE A 386 -3.68 -10.42 7.22
C ILE A 386 -4.56 -9.92 8.38
N ARG A 387 -5.58 -9.11 8.07
CA ARG A 387 -6.45 -8.42 9.03
C ARG A 387 -7.89 -8.36 8.50
N PRO A 388 -8.91 -8.62 9.34
CA PRO A 388 -8.86 -9.36 10.62
C PRO A 388 -8.75 -10.89 10.39
N PRO A 389 -8.55 -11.70 11.44
CA PRO A 389 -8.68 -13.15 11.34
C PRO A 389 -10.04 -13.57 10.73
N LEU A 390 -10.00 -14.48 9.77
CA LEU A 390 -11.17 -14.96 9.05
C LEU A 390 -11.67 -16.28 9.69
N PRO A 391 -12.92 -16.36 10.18
CA PRO A 391 -13.48 -17.63 10.64
C PRO A 391 -13.58 -18.64 9.49
N GLU A 392 -13.43 -19.94 9.79
CA GLU A 392 -13.56 -20.98 8.78
C GLU A 392 -14.96 -21.02 8.15
N TYR A 393 -15.00 -21.24 6.84
CA TYR A 393 -16.23 -21.46 6.07
C TYR A 393 -15.95 -22.42 4.90
N ASN A 394 -17.00 -23.05 4.40
CA ASN A 394 -16.92 -24.03 3.31
C ASN A 394 -17.39 -23.43 1.99
N VAL A 395 -16.67 -23.75 0.92
CA VAL A 395 -17.08 -23.48 -0.46
C VAL A 395 -17.03 -24.78 -1.25
N SER A 396 -18.06 -25.05 -2.05
CA SER A 396 -18.08 -26.22 -2.93
C SER A 396 -18.72 -25.87 -4.27
N ALA A 397 -18.34 -26.63 -5.30
CA ALA A 397 -18.84 -26.41 -6.64
C ALA A 397 -20.38 -26.43 -6.69
N GLN A 398 -20.96 -25.49 -7.44
CA GLN A 398 -22.40 -25.29 -7.52
C GLN A 398 -22.84 -24.79 -8.89
N ASN A 399 -24.06 -25.15 -9.29
CA ASN A 399 -24.72 -24.54 -10.45
C ASN A 399 -25.54 -23.36 -9.95
N ALA A 400 -25.18 -22.15 -10.37
CA ALA A 400 -25.86 -20.92 -10.02
C ALA A 400 -26.67 -20.41 -11.23
N THR A 401 -27.98 -20.30 -11.07
CA THR A 401 -28.88 -19.77 -12.11
C THR A 401 -29.33 -18.36 -11.74
N PHE A 402 -29.02 -17.40 -12.60
CA PHE A 402 -29.38 -15.99 -12.42
C PHE A 402 -30.57 -15.65 -13.32
N TYR A 403 -31.64 -15.13 -12.73
CA TYR A 403 -32.84 -14.69 -13.43
C TYR A 403 -32.82 -13.17 -13.59
N LEU A 404 -32.69 -12.71 -14.83
CA LEU A 404 -32.73 -11.31 -15.22
C LEU A 404 -34.18 -10.84 -15.28
N GLN A 405 -34.52 -9.87 -14.44
CA GLN A 405 -35.86 -9.29 -14.36
C GLN A 405 -35.78 -7.78 -14.60
N GLY A 406 -36.92 -7.09 -14.47
CA GLY A 406 -36.99 -5.64 -14.59
C GLY A 406 -36.47 -5.14 -15.94
N SER A 407 -35.56 -4.15 -15.92
CA SER A 407 -34.97 -3.60 -17.14
C SER A 407 -34.06 -4.57 -17.90
N PHE A 408 -33.59 -5.64 -17.25
CA PHE A 408 -32.62 -6.60 -17.79
C PHE A 408 -33.26 -7.82 -18.48
N GLN A 409 -34.59 -8.00 -18.37
CA GLN A 409 -35.30 -9.19 -18.86
C GLN A 409 -35.12 -9.49 -20.35
N ASN A 410 -34.81 -8.45 -21.15
CA ASN A 410 -34.67 -8.55 -22.61
C ASN A 410 -33.23 -8.73 -23.07
N LEU A 411 -32.25 -8.77 -22.15
CA LEU A 411 -30.86 -9.06 -22.50
C LEU A 411 -30.77 -10.48 -23.07
N GLN A 412 -30.05 -10.63 -24.19
CA GLN A 412 -29.96 -11.90 -24.92
C GLN A 412 -28.59 -12.57 -24.79
N GLU A 413 -27.54 -11.79 -24.56
CA GLU A 413 -26.17 -12.26 -24.47
C GLU A 413 -25.35 -11.37 -23.54
N LEU A 414 -24.46 -11.97 -22.75
CA LEU A 414 -23.57 -11.28 -21.83
C LEU A 414 -22.13 -11.77 -22.02
N GLN A 415 -21.17 -10.86 -22.04
CA GLN A 415 -19.74 -11.19 -22.04
C GLN A 415 -19.35 -11.83 -20.72
N VAL A 416 -18.41 -12.78 -20.75
CA VAL A 416 -17.94 -13.50 -19.56
C VAL A 416 -16.43 -13.39 -19.44
N TRP A 417 -15.97 -12.94 -18.27
CA TRP A 417 -14.55 -12.88 -17.88
C TRP A 417 -14.31 -13.80 -16.69
N TYR A 418 -13.17 -14.47 -16.66
CA TYR A 418 -12.89 -15.56 -15.72
C TYR A 418 -11.48 -15.51 -15.15
N SER A 419 -11.37 -15.75 -13.84
CA SER A 419 -10.11 -16.07 -13.15
C SER A 419 -10.26 -17.30 -12.25
N ASN A 420 -9.17 -18.04 -12.08
CA ASN A 420 -9.03 -19.17 -11.16
C ASN A 420 -7.73 -19.00 -10.37
N LEU A 421 -7.86 -18.90 -9.05
CA LEU A 421 -6.80 -18.64 -8.08
C LEU A 421 -6.51 -19.85 -7.17
N ASP A 422 -6.76 -21.07 -7.65
CA ASP A 422 -6.35 -22.25 -6.90
C ASP A 422 -4.81 -22.29 -6.79
N ILE A 423 -4.30 -22.15 -5.57
CA ILE A 423 -2.86 -22.19 -5.26
C ILE A 423 -2.19 -23.50 -5.68
N ASN A 424 -2.95 -24.59 -5.79
CA ASN A 424 -2.43 -25.88 -6.26
C ASN A 424 -2.37 -25.97 -7.79
N ASN A 425 -2.94 -24.99 -8.50
CA ASN A 425 -2.95 -24.98 -9.95
C ASN A 425 -1.61 -24.47 -10.49
N THR A 426 -0.87 -25.36 -11.13
CA THR A 426 0.41 -25.03 -11.79
C THR A 426 0.31 -24.00 -12.93
N LYS A 427 -0.91 -23.67 -13.38
CA LYS A 427 -1.18 -22.67 -14.43
C LYS A 427 -2.38 -21.80 -14.02
N PRO A 428 -2.19 -20.82 -13.11
CA PRO A 428 -3.27 -19.92 -12.72
C PRO A 428 -3.82 -19.20 -13.95
N VAL A 429 -5.14 -19.07 -14.01
CA VAL A 429 -5.83 -18.39 -15.11
C VAL A 429 -6.31 -17.06 -14.57
N THR A 430 -5.82 -15.96 -15.13
CA THR A 430 -6.24 -14.61 -14.73
C THR A 430 -6.91 -13.87 -15.88
N PHE A 431 -8.04 -13.23 -15.60
CA PHE A 431 -8.77 -12.31 -16.48
C PHE A 431 -8.95 -12.78 -17.94
N LYS A 432 -9.31 -14.06 -18.10
CA LYS A 432 -9.53 -14.67 -19.41
C LYS A 432 -10.95 -14.37 -19.89
N LYS A 433 -11.08 -13.79 -21.10
CA LYS A 433 -12.37 -13.69 -21.78
C LYS A 433 -12.83 -15.08 -22.25
N LEU A 434 -14.02 -15.48 -21.81
CA LEU A 434 -14.68 -16.72 -22.24
C LEU A 434 -15.70 -16.43 -23.35
N THR A 435 -16.32 -17.49 -23.87
CA THR A 435 -17.47 -17.36 -24.78
C THR A 435 -18.61 -16.64 -24.05
N PRO A 436 -19.28 -15.65 -24.69
CA PRO A 436 -20.45 -15.02 -24.11
C PRO A 436 -21.53 -16.03 -23.72
N VAL A 437 -22.19 -15.78 -22.60
CA VAL A 437 -23.31 -16.60 -22.14
C VAL A 437 -24.60 -16.11 -22.78
N LYS A 438 -25.36 -17.04 -23.36
CA LYS A 438 -26.68 -16.75 -23.92
C LYS A 438 -27.72 -16.74 -22.81
N VAL A 439 -28.52 -15.69 -22.76
CA VAL A 439 -29.68 -15.60 -21.87
C VAL A 439 -30.85 -16.29 -22.55
N GLN A 440 -31.42 -17.29 -21.90
CA GLN A 440 -32.57 -18.05 -22.41
C GLN A 440 -33.71 -17.91 -21.42
N ASN A 441 -34.88 -17.49 -21.90
CA ASN A 441 -36.07 -17.24 -21.06
C ASN A 441 -35.78 -16.31 -19.86
N GLY A 442 -34.98 -15.26 -20.08
CA GLY A 442 -34.63 -14.29 -19.04
C GLY A 442 -33.67 -14.84 -17.97
N SER A 443 -32.97 -15.96 -18.20
CA SER A 443 -31.99 -16.48 -17.26
C SER A 443 -30.73 -17.03 -17.92
N PHE A 444 -29.66 -17.16 -17.12
CA PHE A 444 -28.46 -17.88 -17.49
C PHE A 444 -27.94 -18.70 -16.29
N THR A 445 -27.22 -19.78 -16.56
CA THR A 445 -26.64 -20.65 -15.52
C THR A 445 -25.13 -20.76 -15.73
N LEU A 446 -24.38 -20.64 -14.64
CA LEU A 446 -22.94 -20.90 -14.59
C LEU A 446 -22.64 -22.11 -13.70
N GLN A 447 -21.68 -22.93 -14.11
CA GLN A 447 -21.10 -23.96 -13.25
C GLN A 447 -19.92 -23.32 -12.52
N LEU A 448 -20.08 -23.03 -11.24
CA LEU A 448 -19.08 -22.37 -10.42
C LEU A 448 -18.23 -23.43 -9.71
N GLY A 449 -16.91 -23.35 -9.89
CA GLY A 449 -15.92 -24.09 -9.13
C GLY A 449 -15.61 -23.43 -7.79
N VAL A 450 -14.43 -23.74 -7.25
CA VAL A 450 -13.88 -23.14 -6.03
C VAL A 450 -12.68 -22.28 -6.42
N ASN A 451 -12.46 -21.16 -5.73
CA ASN A 451 -11.41 -20.19 -6.03
C ASN A 451 -11.55 -19.56 -7.42
N GLU A 452 -12.79 -19.37 -7.88
CA GLU A 452 -13.09 -18.75 -9.17
C GLU A 452 -13.73 -17.37 -9.02
N VAL A 453 -13.42 -16.48 -9.96
CA VAL A 453 -14.06 -15.18 -10.13
C VAL A 453 -14.63 -15.07 -11.53
N TYR A 454 -15.89 -14.66 -11.64
CA TYR A 454 -16.57 -14.40 -12.90
C TYR A 454 -17.06 -12.96 -12.96
N THR A 455 -16.88 -12.30 -14.09
CA THR A 455 -17.63 -11.08 -14.42
C THR A 455 -18.50 -11.33 -15.64
N VAL A 456 -19.81 -11.20 -15.48
CA VAL A 456 -20.81 -11.33 -16.54
C VAL A 456 -21.38 -9.95 -16.82
N THR A 457 -21.15 -9.42 -18.01
CA THR A 457 -21.47 -8.01 -18.31
C THR A 457 -21.99 -7.79 -19.72
N THR A 458 -22.78 -6.74 -19.88
CA THR A 458 -23.18 -6.18 -21.19
C THR A 458 -22.04 -5.44 -21.89
N LEU A 459 -21.04 -4.96 -21.14
CA LEU A 459 -19.97 -4.13 -21.68
C LEU A 459 -19.00 -4.94 -22.56
N LEU A 460 -18.67 -4.37 -23.72
CA LEU A 460 -17.75 -4.98 -24.70
C LEU A 460 -16.30 -4.49 -24.57
N THR A 461 -16.03 -3.55 -23.67
CA THR A 461 -14.77 -2.79 -23.59
C THR A 461 -13.66 -3.49 -22.83
N GLY A 462 -13.97 -4.56 -22.08
CA GLY A 462 -12.96 -5.25 -21.28
C GLY A 462 -11.78 -5.76 -22.10
N GLN A 463 -10.59 -5.64 -21.55
CA GLN A 463 -9.35 -6.08 -22.17
C GLN A 463 -8.34 -6.52 -21.11
N LYS A 464 -7.72 -7.68 -21.34
CA LYS A 464 -6.52 -8.08 -20.63
C LYS A 464 -5.32 -7.39 -21.30
N GLY A 465 -4.88 -6.28 -20.74
CA GLY A 465 -3.69 -5.55 -21.19
C GLY A 465 -2.44 -6.42 -21.16
N SER A 466 -1.54 -6.24 -22.12
CA SER A 466 -0.28 -6.98 -22.16
C SER A 466 0.82 -6.12 -22.75
N PHE A 467 1.98 -6.15 -22.11
CA PHE A 467 3.26 -5.75 -22.67
C PHE A 467 4.16 -6.99 -22.82
N PRO A 468 5.32 -6.89 -23.52
CA PRO A 468 6.35 -7.92 -23.48
C PRO A 468 6.83 -8.17 -22.05
N ASP A 469 7.35 -9.38 -21.78
CA ASP A 469 7.94 -9.69 -20.48
C ASP A 469 9.05 -8.68 -20.13
N PRO A 470 9.08 -8.13 -18.90
CA PRO A 470 10.15 -7.25 -18.48
C PRO A 470 11.49 -8.00 -18.38
N PRO A 471 12.62 -7.28 -18.25
CA PRO A 471 13.91 -7.88 -17.95
C PRO A 471 13.83 -8.86 -16.76
N LYS A 472 14.67 -9.89 -16.75
CA LYS A 472 14.76 -10.83 -15.62
C LYS A 472 15.24 -10.09 -14.36
N SER A 473 14.70 -10.51 -13.21
CA SER A 473 15.11 -10.02 -11.90
C SER A 473 16.62 -10.13 -11.70
N LYS A 474 17.22 -9.11 -11.08
CA LYS A 474 18.64 -9.07 -10.72
C LYS A 474 18.81 -8.42 -9.34
N PRO A 475 19.75 -8.92 -8.53
CA PRO A 475 20.08 -8.25 -7.27
C PRO A 475 20.60 -6.83 -7.53
N PHE A 476 20.56 -5.99 -6.49
CA PHE A 476 21.17 -4.66 -6.55
C PHE A 476 22.66 -4.75 -6.95
N PRO A 477 23.19 -3.81 -7.77
CA PRO A 477 24.58 -3.84 -8.22
C PRO A 477 25.60 -3.95 -7.07
N LEU A 478 26.52 -4.92 -7.16
CA LEU A 478 27.62 -5.09 -6.19
C LEU A 478 28.52 -3.86 -6.06
N LYS A 479 28.60 -3.05 -7.12
CA LYS A 479 29.27 -1.74 -7.10
C LYS A 479 28.26 -0.67 -7.46
N TYR A 480 28.10 0.32 -6.59
CA TYR A 480 27.23 1.46 -6.81
C TYR A 480 27.93 2.74 -6.37
N LYS A 481 27.68 3.83 -7.10
CA LYS A 481 28.19 5.16 -6.75
C LYS A 481 27.14 6.21 -7.10
N ASP A 482 27.10 7.28 -6.32
CA ASP A 482 26.32 8.48 -6.59
C ASP A 482 27.11 9.69 -6.07
N ASP A 483 27.43 10.62 -6.97
CA ASP A 483 28.13 11.88 -6.67
C ASP A 483 27.15 13.05 -6.51
N PHE A 484 25.85 12.74 -6.51
CA PHE A 484 24.72 13.64 -6.38
C PHE A 484 24.74 14.86 -7.32
N SER A 485 25.55 14.82 -8.39
CA SER A 485 25.86 15.96 -9.25
C SER A 485 24.77 16.22 -10.29
N VAL A 486 23.55 16.46 -9.81
CA VAL A 486 22.34 16.65 -10.62
C VAL A 486 21.79 18.06 -10.42
N ARG A 487 22.00 18.94 -11.41
CA ARG A 487 21.57 20.35 -11.35
C ARG A 487 20.06 20.53 -11.20
N ASN A 488 19.27 19.74 -11.93
CA ASN A 488 17.82 19.82 -11.97
C ASN A 488 17.26 18.40 -11.80
N PRO A 489 17.28 17.85 -10.59
CA PRO A 489 16.86 16.48 -10.38
C PRO A 489 15.35 16.35 -10.64
N PRO A 490 14.89 15.27 -11.31
CA PRO A 490 13.47 15.09 -11.61
C PRO A 490 12.61 14.83 -10.36
N PHE A 491 13.24 14.42 -9.26
CA PHE A 491 12.65 14.19 -7.93
C PHE A 491 13.55 14.82 -6.87
N SER A 492 13.04 15.09 -5.67
CA SER A 492 13.80 15.77 -4.60
C SER A 492 14.92 14.94 -3.98
N GLU A 493 14.88 13.60 -4.14
CA GLU A 493 15.79 12.66 -3.48
C GLU A 493 16.57 11.82 -4.50
N ALA A 494 17.79 11.41 -4.15
CA ALA A 494 18.64 10.57 -4.98
C ALA A 494 18.09 9.15 -5.16
N PRO A 495 18.33 8.46 -6.29
CA PRO A 495 17.82 7.11 -6.50
C PRO A 495 18.24 6.10 -5.43
N TYR A 496 17.32 5.18 -5.10
CA TYR A 496 17.53 3.99 -4.27
C TYR A 496 17.80 4.20 -2.77
N PHE A 497 18.17 5.41 -2.36
CA PHE A 497 18.05 5.80 -0.96
C PHE A 497 16.58 5.65 -0.51
N ALA A 498 16.38 5.14 0.69
CA ALA A 498 15.05 4.99 1.26
C ALA A 498 15.14 5.47 2.71
N ASP A 499 14.70 6.71 2.92
CA ASP A 499 14.71 7.36 4.22
C ASP A 499 13.81 6.61 5.20
N GLN A 500 14.37 6.22 6.35
CA GLN A 500 13.64 5.45 7.39
C GLN A 500 13.37 6.28 8.64
N SER A 501 14.12 7.37 8.82
CA SER A 501 13.92 8.42 9.82
C SER A 501 14.67 9.66 9.34
N GLY A 502 14.09 10.85 9.48
CA GLY A 502 14.60 12.05 8.82
C GLY A 502 14.25 12.09 7.34
N VAL A 503 14.60 13.18 6.66
CA VAL A 503 14.36 13.37 5.22
C VAL A 503 15.66 13.86 4.59
N PHE A 504 16.05 13.25 3.47
CA PHE A 504 17.27 13.56 2.75
C PHE A 504 16.91 14.09 1.35
N GLU A 505 17.55 15.18 0.93
CA GLU A 505 17.22 15.85 -0.33
C GLU A 505 18.48 16.22 -1.11
N TYR A 506 18.39 16.27 -2.45
CA TYR A 506 19.40 16.94 -3.27
C TYR A 506 19.55 18.39 -2.83
N PHE A 507 20.79 18.83 -2.65
CA PHE A 507 21.11 20.17 -2.18
C PHE A 507 22.14 20.83 -3.10
N THR A 508 21.89 22.08 -3.49
CA THR A 508 22.85 22.89 -4.24
C THR A 508 23.44 23.96 -3.33
N ASN A 509 24.73 23.82 -3.00
CA ASN A 509 25.44 24.83 -2.23
C ASN A 509 25.86 26.00 -3.13
N THR A 510 25.00 27.01 -3.23
CA THR A 510 25.28 28.20 -4.05
C THR A 510 26.42 29.08 -3.51
N SER A 511 26.87 28.84 -2.28
CA SER A 511 27.93 29.61 -1.62
C SER A 511 29.33 28.99 -1.74
N ASP A 512 29.42 27.72 -2.15
CA ASP A 512 30.68 27.00 -2.31
C ASP A 512 30.82 26.52 -3.76
N PRO A 513 31.61 27.20 -4.62
CA PRO A 513 31.86 26.76 -5.99
C PRO A 513 32.90 25.62 -6.08
N GLY A 514 33.30 25.01 -4.95
CA GLY A 514 34.28 23.94 -4.88
C GLY A 514 33.78 22.57 -5.37
N ASP A 515 34.39 21.50 -4.88
CA ASP A 515 34.10 20.14 -5.34
C ASP A 515 32.71 19.63 -4.88
N HIS A 516 32.12 20.26 -3.86
CA HIS A 516 30.86 19.84 -3.22
C HIS A 516 29.69 20.81 -3.52
N VAL A 517 29.57 21.28 -4.76
CA VAL A 517 28.48 22.18 -5.20
C VAL A 517 27.11 21.50 -5.12
N PHE A 518 27.06 20.19 -5.43
CA PHE A 518 25.86 19.39 -5.41
C PHE A 518 26.05 18.25 -4.41
N THR A 519 25.17 18.16 -3.43
CA THR A 519 25.29 17.20 -2.33
C THR A 519 23.93 16.60 -2.00
N PHE A 520 23.90 15.63 -1.10
CA PHE A 520 22.70 15.08 -0.51
C PHE A 520 22.62 15.49 0.95
N ARG A 521 21.52 16.08 1.41
CA ARG A 521 21.45 16.75 2.72
C ARG A 521 20.28 16.23 3.53
N GLN A 522 20.51 15.86 4.80
CA GLN A 522 19.43 15.63 5.76
C GLN A 522 18.86 17.00 6.16
N VAL A 523 17.55 17.22 5.97
CA VAL A 523 16.93 18.55 6.08
C VAL A 523 16.14 18.79 7.36
N LEU A 524 15.77 17.77 8.13
CA LEU A 524 14.99 18.00 9.35
C LEU A 524 15.87 18.54 10.48
N THR A 525 15.33 19.50 11.24
CA THR A 525 16.00 20.16 12.38
C THR A 525 15.35 19.86 13.72
N GLN A 526 14.26 19.10 13.70
CA GLN A 526 13.52 18.65 14.88
C GLN A 526 12.74 17.39 14.53
N ARG A 527 12.35 16.64 15.57
CA ARG A 527 11.51 15.45 15.42
C ARG A 527 10.10 15.84 14.93
N PRO A 528 9.53 15.13 13.94
CA PRO A 528 8.13 15.29 13.53
C PRO A 528 7.12 14.94 14.62
N ILE A 529 5.84 15.23 14.36
CA ILE A 529 4.73 14.54 15.01
C ILE A 529 4.63 13.16 14.36
N THR A 530 5.08 12.13 15.06
CA THR A 530 5.33 10.82 14.46
C THR A 530 4.07 9.96 14.39
N TRP A 531 3.95 9.20 13.30
CA TRP A 531 3.00 8.10 13.22
C TRP A 531 3.63 6.85 13.84
N ALA A 532 4.76 6.38 13.32
CA ALA A 532 5.49 5.26 13.90
C ALA A 532 6.39 5.69 15.08
N SER A 533 7.18 4.74 15.59
CA SER A 533 8.28 5.01 16.50
C SER A 533 9.55 5.32 15.70
N ASP A 534 9.64 6.52 15.13
CA ASP A 534 10.85 6.96 14.41
C ASP A 534 12.09 6.85 15.31
N ALA A 535 13.24 6.53 14.73
CA ALA A 535 14.51 6.60 15.44
C ALA A 535 14.79 8.03 15.95
N ASN A 536 15.61 8.18 17.00
CA ASN A 536 16.08 9.51 17.43
C ASN A 536 17.15 10.08 16.48
N GLN A 537 17.71 9.22 15.63
CA GLN A 537 18.67 9.48 14.58
C GLN A 537 17.97 9.56 13.23
N ALA A 538 18.51 10.33 12.28
CA ALA A 538 18.10 10.19 10.88
C ALA A 538 18.91 9.07 10.22
N ILE A 539 18.29 8.31 9.33
CA ILE A 539 18.92 7.21 8.59
C ILE A 539 18.22 6.99 7.26
N SER A 540 19.02 6.82 6.20
CA SER A 540 18.56 6.39 4.88
C SER A 540 19.29 5.12 4.46
N VAL A 541 18.54 4.07 4.13
CA VAL A 541 19.09 2.75 3.75
C VAL A 541 19.12 2.58 2.24
N ILE A 542 20.07 1.80 1.73
CA ILE A 542 20.25 1.55 0.30
C ILE A 542 20.89 0.19 0.02
N GLY A 543 20.49 -0.43 -1.10
CA GLY A 543 21.20 -1.57 -1.68
C GLY A 543 20.50 -2.90 -1.46
N ASN A 544 21.27 -3.98 -1.27
CA ASN A 544 20.74 -5.33 -1.09
C ASN A 544 20.83 -5.78 0.36
N TYR A 545 19.70 -6.19 0.95
CA TYR A 545 19.64 -6.72 2.31
C TYR A 545 20.50 -7.99 2.53
N GLN A 546 20.81 -8.74 1.47
CA GLN A 546 21.59 -9.97 1.56
C GLN A 546 23.11 -9.74 1.61
N TRP A 547 23.58 -8.49 1.49
CA TRP A 547 25.01 -8.22 1.52
C TRP A 547 25.61 -8.45 2.91
N SER A 548 26.70 -9.22 2.94
CA SER A 548 27.46 -9.52 4.16
C SER A 548 28.80 -8.78 4.19
N ASN A 549 29.59 -8.86 3.12
CA ASN A 549 30.89 -8.18 3.03
C ASN A 549 30.74 -6.90 2.22
N ILE A 550 30.86 -5.75 2.87
CA ILE A 550 30.51 -4.44 2.31
C ILE A 550 31.58 -3.42 2.66
N THR A 551 31.96 -2.62 1.67
CA THR A 551 32.66 -1.35 1.87
C THR A 551 31.70 -0.21 1.55
N VAL A 552 31.53 0.72 2.49
CA VAL A 552 30.74 1.95 2.31
C VAL A 552 31.69 3.14 2.45
N THR A 553 31.72 4.01 1.45
CA THR A 553 32.48 5.27 1.47
C THR A 553 31.56 6.44 1.21
N CYS A 554 31.73 7.54 1.94
CA CYS A 554 30.96 8.76 1.75
C CYS A 554 31.75 9.96 2.29
N ASP A 555 31.71 11.07 1.56
CA ASP A 555 32.13 12.37 2.09
C ASP A 555 31.02 12.93 2.98
N ILE A 556 31.39 13.47 4.13
CA ILE A 556 30.46 14.00 5.13
C ILE A 556 30.80 15.44 5.51
N TYR A 557 29.76 16.22 5.84
CA TYR A 557 29.88 17.59 6.30
C TYR A 557 28.87 17.87 7.41
N ILE A 558 29.34 17.93 8.65
CA ILE A 558 28.52 18.22 9.83
C ILE A 558 28.31 19.74 9.94
N GLU A 559 27.06 20.21 10.00
CA GLU A 559 26.78 21.66 10.08
C GLU A 559 26.67 22.17 11.53
N THR A 560 26.14 21.33 12.43
CA THR A 560 25.97 21.65 13.85
C THR A 560 27.31 21.64 14.58
N VAL A 561 27.67 22.78 15.16
CA VAL A 561 28.94 22.94 15.89
C VAL A 561 28.85 22.22 17.25
N GLU A 562 29.96 21.61 17.67
CA GLU A 562 30.16 20.88 18.95
C GLU A 562 29.36 19.59 19.11
N THR A 563 28.04 19.62 18.92
CA THR A 563 27.15 18.48 19.22
C THR A 563 26.82 17.61 18.01
N GLY A 564 27.10 18.08 16.80
CA GLY A 564 26.67 17.38 15.60
C GLY A 564 27.39 16.06 15.37
N GLY A 565 26.69 15.10 14.78
CA GLY A 565 27.22 13.78 14.50
C GLY A 565 26.65 13.16 13.24
N VAL A 566 27.46 12.37 12.56
CA VAL A 566 27.13 11.70 11.29
C VAL A 566 27.69 10.29 11.28
N PHE A 567 27.08 9.40 10.53
CA PHE A 567 27.59 8.04 10.34
C PHE A 567 27.42 7.52 8.91
N VAL A 568 28.26 6.53 8.59
CA VAL A 568 28.03 5.54 7.53
C VAL A 568 27.84 4.18 8.20
N ALA A 569 27.01 3.32 7.63
CA ALA A 569 26.71 2.02 8.20
C ALA A 569 26.63 0.90 7.15
N ALA A 570 26.83 -0.32 7.62
CA ALA A 570 26.70 -1.55 6.86
C ALA A 570 25.96 -2.62 7.67
N ARG A 571 25.36 -3.60 6.99
CA ARG A 571 24.56 -4.68 7.60
C ARG A 571 23.37 -4.17 8.43
N VAL A 572 22.73 -3.08 7.99
CA VAL A 572 21.53 -2.57 8.65
C VAL A 572 20.39 -3.57 8.44
N ASP A 573 19.90 -4.19 9.51
CA ASP A 573 19.02 -5.36 9.45
C ASP A 573 17.53 -5.07 9.62
N GLN A 574 17.18 -3.84 9.99
CA GLN A 574 15.80 -3.36 10.13
C GLN A 574 15.65 -1.99 9.46
N GLY A 575 14.46 -1.75 8.96
CA GLY A 575 13.97 -0.45 8.50
C GLY A 575 12.47 -0.38 8.71
N GLY A 576 11.82 0.66 8.21
CA GLY A 576 10.40 0.90 8.41
C GLY A 576 10.07 1.31 9.84
N SER A 577 8.85 0.97 10.28
CA SER A 577 8.39 1.19 11.66
C SER A 577 9.34 0.68 12.77
N PRO A 578 10.08 -0.44 12.62
CA PRO A 578 11.06 -0.89 13.63
C PRO A 578 12.49 -0.32 13.46
N THR A 579 12.68 0.75 12.67
CA THR A 579 14.00 1.35 12.40
C THR A 579 14.76 1.78 13.67
N ASP A 580 14.05 2.17 14.73
CA ASP A 580 14.62 2.50 16.03
C ASP A 580 15.38 1.33 16.69
N ARG A 581 15.10 0.09 16.26
CA ARG A 581 15.75 -1.14 16.75
C ARG A 581 16.77 -1.71 15.77
N ALA A 582 17.12 -0.97 14.71
CA ALA A 582 18.05 -1.43 13.70
C ALA A 582 19.43 -1.74 14.29
N LYS A 583 19.93 -2.92 13.94
CA LYS A 583 21.29 -3.38 14.22
C LYS A 583 22.10 -3.39 12.95
N GLY A 584 23.42 -3.46 13.12
CA GLY A 584 24.38 -3.36 12.04
C GLY A 584 25.71 -2.87 12.57
N ILE A 585 26.55 -2.33 11.69
CA ILE A 585 27.82 -1.72 12.07
C ILE A 585 27.77 -0.25 11.67
N PHE A 586 27.71 0.62 12.66
CA PHE A 586 27.56 2.07 12.46
C PHE A 586 28.87 2.76 12.83
N PHE A 587 29.49 3.46 11.89
CA PHE A 587 30.71 4.22 12.09
C PHE A 587 30.38 5.72 12.22
N TRP A 588 30.36 6.20 13.46
CA TRP A 588 30.00 7.56 13.84
C TRP A 588 31.24 8.45 13.99
N VAL A 589 31.14 9.69 13.53
CA VAL A 589 32.08 10.78 13.87
C VAL A 589 31.30 11.99 14.35
N PHE A 590 31.89 12.74 15.28
CA PHE A 590 31.24 13.87 15.95
C PHE A 590 32.06 15.15 15.83
N ALA A 591 31.38 16.30 15.86
CA ALA A 591 31.99 17.63 15.77
C ALA A 591 32.92 17.97 16.95
N ASP A 592 32.77 17.29 18.09
CA ASP A 592 33.68 17.36 19.24
C ASP A 592 35.04 16.68 18.97
N GLY A 593 35.17 15.94 17.87
CA GLY A 593 36.39 15.26 17.43
C GLY A 593 36.52 13.84 17.91
N THR A 594 35.44 13.25 18.44
CA THR A 594 35.39 11.84 18.80
C THR A 594 34.81 11.00 17.66
N TYR A 595 35.05 9.69 17.72
CA TYR A 595 34.32 8.70 16.93
C TYR A 595 33.79 7.58 17.82
N LYS A 596 32.75 6.89 17.34
CA LYS A 596 32.23 5.65 17.92
C LYS A 596 31.95 4.65 16.82
N VAL A 597 32.04 3.36 17.14
CA VAL A 597 31.51 2.27 16.32
C VAL A 597 30.51 1.51 17.17
N THR A 598 29.29 1.35 16.68
CA THR A 598 28.20 0.69 17.42
C THR A 598 27.61 -0.49 16.66
N GLY A 599 27.03 -1.44 17.39
CA GLY A 599 26.31 -2.61 16.87
C GLY A 599 24.83 -2.36 16.57
N ASP A 600 24.35 -1.15 16.87
CA ASP A 600 22.96 -0.72 16.87
C ASP A 600 22.84 0.78 16.62
N LEU A 601 21.70 1.20 16.05
CA LEU A 601 21.44 2.59 15.66
C LEU A 601 21.33 3.52 16.87
N ILE A 602 20.69 3.06 17.96
CA ILE A 602 20.52 3.85 19.19
C ILE A 602 21.85 4.03 19.96
N GLY A 603 22.87 3.25 19.62
CA GLY A 603 24.22 3.38 20.12
C GLY A 603 24.47 2.82 21.53
N GLU A 604 23.67 1.85 21.99
CA GLU A 604 23.88 1.18 23.28
C GLU A 604 25.02 0.16 23.22
N ILE A 605 25.22 -0.51 22.08
CA ILE A 605 26.24 -1.55 21.89
C ILE A 605 27.49 -0.90 21.28
N VAL A 606 28.33 -0.29 22.12
CA VAL A 606 29.59 0.32 21.67
C VAL A 606 30.67 -0.75 21.44
N LEU A 607 31.10 -0.92 20.19
CA LEU A 607 32.17 -1.84 19.79
C LEU A 607 33.56 -1.22 20.00
N CYS A 608 33.73 0.06 19.62
CA CYS A 608 34.92 0.84 19.95
C CYS A 608 34.62 2.35 19.90
N LYS A 609 35.55 3.16 20.42
CA LYS A 609 35.47 4.63 20.41
C LYS A 609 36.86 5.24 20.56
N GLY A 610 37.03 6.48 20.14
CA GLY A 610 38.29 7.20 20.28
C GLY A 610 38.23 8.63 19.76
N LEU A 611 39.39 9.20 19.44
CA LEU A 611 39.52 10.52 18.83
C LEU A 611 39.69 10.38 17.31
N ALA A 612 38.97 11.21 16.56
CA ALA A 612 39.03 11.30 15.10
C ALA A 612 39.53 12.66 14.61
N GLY A 613 39.37 13.72 15.41
CA GLY A 613 39.72 15.08 15.01
C GLY A 613 38.75 15.73 14.02
N VAL A 614 37.60 15.10 13.75
CA VAL A 614 36.52 15.67 12.94
C VAL A 614 35.95 16.93 13.61
N ARG A 615 35.57 17.91 12.79
CA ARG A 615 34.97 19.17 13.21
C ARG A 615 33.74 19.48 12.37
N ALA A 616 32.88 20.34 12.88
CA ALA A 616 31.80 20.90 12.08
C ALA A 616 32.37 21.84 11.00
N ARG A 617 31.64 21.97 9.90
CA ARG A 617 31.95 22.85 8.77
C ARG A 617 33.25 22.51 8.04
N SER A 618 33.61 21.23 8.02
CA SER A 618 34.72 20.69 7.23
C SER A 618 34.32 19.36 6.61
N TRP A 619 34.70 19.17 5.35
CA TRP A 619 34.51 17.91 4.64
C TRP A 619 35.50 16.85 5.12
N HIS A 620 35.01 15.63 5.30
CA HIS A 620 35.81 14.44 5.58
C HIS A 620 35.29 13.24 4.81
N THR A 621 36.18 12.35 4.37
CA THR A 621 35.79 11.08 3.76
C THR A 621 35.79 9.98 4.82
N LEU A 622 34.64 9.33 5.04
CA LEU A 622 34.54 8.13 5.85
C LEU A 622 34.52 6.89 4.96
N THR A 623 35.29 5.87 5.33
CA THR A 623 35.17 4.54 4.72
C THR A 623 35.00 3.50 5.82
N LEU A 624 33.95 2.70 5.74
CA LEU A 624 33.69 1.53 6.57
C LEU A 624 33.89 0.26 5.73
N HIS A 625 34.79 -0.62 6.15
CA HIS A 625 34.95 -1.95 5.58
C HIS A 625 34.46 -3.00 6.57
N VAL A 626 33.59 -3.90 6.13
CA VAL A 626 33.14 -5.07 6.89
C VAL A 626 33.44 -6.32 6.06
N ASP A 627 34.27 -7.22 6.60
CA ASP A 627 34.66 -8.49 5.97
C ASP A 627 34.61 -9.62 7.01
N GLY A 628 33.72 -10.60 6.79
CA GLY A 628 33.46 -11.68 7.74
C GLY A 628 32.97 -11.14 9.09
N THR A 629 33.73 -11.41 10.16
CA THR A 629 33.43 -10.94 11.52
C THR A 629 34.22 -9.70 11.93
N ASN A 630 34.93 -9.06 11.01
CA ASN A 630 35.82 -7.94 11.29
C ASN A 630 35.37 -6.69 10.56
N ALA A 631 35.47 -5.54 11.24
CA ALA A 631 35.29 -4.24 10.62
C ALA A 631 36.54 -3.36 10.80
N SER A 632 36.72 -2.42 9.87
CA SER A 632 37.72 -1.36 9.95
C SER A 632 37.17 -0.05 9.40
N GLY A 633 37.69 1.08 9.87
CA GLY A 633 37.26 2.41 9.45
C GLY A 633 38.43 3.31 9.08
N LEU A 634 38.29 4.04 7.98
CA LEU A 634 39.24 5.04 7.53
C LEU A 634 38.60 6.43 7.61
N LEU A 635 39.42 7.41 7.93
CA LEU A 635 39.10 8.84 7.87
C LEU A 635 40.09 9.50 6.92
N ASN A 636 39.59 10.15 5.87
CA ASN A 636 40.39 10.80 4.82
C ASN A 636 41.45 9.85 4.22
N GLY A 637 41.05 8.59 3.95
CA GLY A 637 41.92 7.53 3.42
C GLY A 637 42.96 6.97 4.40
N SER A 638 43.08 7.52 5.61
CA SER A 638 43.97 7.03 6.65
C SER A 638 43.23 6.13 7.64
N PRO A 639 43.77 4.97 8.05
CA PRO A 639 43.09 4.11 9.01
C PRO A 639 42.90 4.79 10.37
N LEU A 640 41.65 4.82 10.86
CA LEU A 640 41.29 5.36 12.17
C LEU A 640 41.19 4.26 13.24
N TRP A 641 40.63 3.10 12.85
CA TRP A 641 40.50 1.91 13.67
C TRP A 641 40.47 0.66 12.78
N LYS A 642 40.91 -0.49 13.30
CA LYS A 642 41.04 -1.75 12.55
C LYS A 642 40.63 -2.95 13.39
N GLU A 643 40.23 -4.03 12.70
CA GLU A 643 40.03 -5.38 13.27
C GLU A 643 39.07 -5.40 14.49
N VAL A 644 38.02 -4.57 14.44
CA VAL A 644 36.96 -4.62 15.46
C VAL A 644 36.08 -5.82 15.17
N VAL A 645 35.99 -6.73 16.14
CA VAL A 645 35.12 -7.91 16.02
C VAL A 645 33.66 -7.47 16.06
N THR A 646 32.94 -7.76 15.00
CA THR A 646 31.53 -7.42 14.84
C THR A 646 30.66 -8.56 15.35
N GLY A 647 29.85 -8.29 16.37
CA GLY A 647 28.67 -9.11 16.69
C GLY A 647 27.43 -8.54 16.00
N GLY A 648 26.34 -9.31 15.94
CA GLY A 648 25.06 -8.85 15.40
C GLY A 648 24.69 -9.49 14.05
N PRO A 649 23.90 -8.80 13.20
CA PRO A 649 23.43 -9.36 11.94
C PRO A 649 24.58 -9.65 10.98
N LEU A 650 24.43 -10.73 10.20
CA LEU A 650 25.43 -11.17 9.22
C LEU A 650 25.27 -10.50 7.85
N HIS A 651 24.10 -9.91 7.60
CA HIS A 651 23.75 -9.24 6.35
C HIS A 651 22.81 -8.06 6.62
N GLY A 652 22.72 -7.14 5.67
CA GLY A 652 21.79 -6.02 5.69
C GLY A 652 22.18 -4.92 4.71
N TRP A 653 21.42 -3.83 4.69
CA TRP A 653 21.68 -2.70 3.80
C TRP A 653 22.95 -1.90 4.19
N ALA A 654 23.42 -1.09 3.25
CA ALA A 654 24.26 0.06 3.57
C ALA A 654 23.36 1.23 4.00
N ALA A 655 23.90 2.18 4.78
CA ALA A 655 23.15 3.37 5.16
C ALA A 655 24.06 4.57 5.44
N ILE A 656 23.44 5.75 5.40
CA ILE A 656 23.99 7.03 5.87
C ILE A 656 23.01 7.66 6.86
N GLY A 657 23.50 8.52 7.76
CA GLY A 657 22.61 9.20 8.68
C GLY A 657 23.27 10.15 9.66
N THR A 658 22.46 10.73 10.53
CA THR A 658 22.85 11.79 11.49
C THR A 658 22.50 11.39 12.92
N SER A 659 23.22 11.95 13.89
CA SER A 659 23.06 11.62 15.31
C SER A 659 21.76 12.11 15.92
N SER A 660 21.13 13.10 15.29
CA SER A 660 19.85 13.70 15.65
C SER A 660 19.18 14.28 14.39
N PHE A 661 18.01 14.92 14.53
CA PHE A 661 17.42 15.71 13.44
C PHE A 661 18.20 17.02 13.26
N GLU A 662 19.24 16.96 12.44
CA GLU A 662 20.16 18.08 12.20
C GLU A 662 20.65 18.13 10.76
N PHE A 663 20.97 19.34 10.29
CA PHE A 663 21.53 19.52 8.96
C PHE A 663 22.90 18.85 8.85
N THR A 664 23.07 18.01 7.84
CA THR A 664 24.34 17.36 7.48
C THR A 664 24.30 17.05 6.00
N GLN A 665 25.43 17.26 5.33
CA GLN A 665 25.56 16.96 3.90
C GLN A 665 26.44 15.72 3.69
N PHE A 666 26.14 15.01 2.62
CA PHE A 666 26.77 13.78 2.14
C PHE A 666 27.14 13.97 0.67
N ASP A 667 28.30 13.45 0.27
CA ASP A 667 28.75 13.51 -1.12
C ASP A 667 29.58 12.27 -1.52
N ASN A 668 29.76 12.04 -2.83
CA ASN A 668 30.60 10.99 -3.40
C ASN A 668 30.35 9.60 -2.78
N PHE A 669 29.08 9.24 -2.59
CA PHE A 669 28.70 7.98 -1.97
C PHE A 669 29.10 6.78 -2.84
N MET A 670 29.68 5.75 -2.23
CA MET A 670 30.12 4.53 -2.90
C MET A 670 29.90 3.28 -2.05
N ILE A 671 29.42 2.23 -2.69
CA ILE A 671 29.32 0.88 -2.12
C ILE A 671 30.11 -0.10 -2.99
N GLU A 672 30.91 -0.94 -2.35
CA GLU A 672 31.45 -2.17 -2.93
C GLU A 672 31.10 -3.36 -2.04
N ALA A 673 30.24 -4.25 -2.53
CA ALA A 673 29.86 -5.49 -1.87
C ALA A 673 30.46 -6.71 -2.60
N LYS A 674 30.59 -7.83 -1.88
CA LYS A 674 30.87 -9.16 -2.47
C LYS A 674 29.57 -9.98 -2.49
N ASP A 675 29.45 -10.88 -3.46
CA ASP A 675 28.36 -11.86 -3.44
C ASP A 675 28.40 -12.65 -2.11
N PRO A 676 27.23 -12.96 -1.51
CA PRO A 676 27.18 -13.93 -0.43
C PRO A 676 27.66 -15.29 -0.98
N GLU A 677 28.67 -15.87 -0.34
CA GLU A 677 29.15 -17.23 -0.64
C GLU A 677 28.07 -18.30 -0.43
#